data_AF-E1ICX8-F1
#
_entry.id   AF-E1ICX8-F1
#
_cell.length_a   1.000
_cell.length_b   1.000
_cell.length_c   1.000
_cell.angle_alpha   90.00
_cell.angle_beta   90.00
_cell.angle_gamma   90.00
#
_symmetry.space_group_name_H-M   'P 1'
#
loop_
_entity.id
_entity.type
_entity.pdbx_description
1 polymer ?
#
loop_
_entity_poly.entity_id
_entity_poly.type
_entity_poly.pdbx_seq_one_letter_code
_entity_poly.pdbx_strand_id
1 'polypeptide(L)'
;MSTSLLRAVGLNVVAFLLLLLLIWWLPLHTTLTSTFAPGTLYPRESNTFLGTYHWTADHGTMQIPLRWWSATVIMHQELSSGQEARPLRLQSAGHTLDITLAAGQTRRYMVLLPIRAGWAEIDFALPPIGPSTHDPRSLGMIVRSSHVEHLAQTAPLPGVGLLLLALIAPLSLWAGAIWELRQWRWICTIALGSVVGYSYATTGIPTITLAPNLLIGLLIIIAAGTLFKQLRSSIATWPGLVLLLSLGFSLIPLFLVITNQASALPQAWLLLLIPVLSSVAFRVASARPILAIISATATLVWAGLYAYPDVLLRSPSDFYAYYTAAQHLLTGQPLYDLEALASNAFATTYKYPPITALLISPLAQLPFPLAGAIWRLLCGLGAVVGVIALQKQATSRTSIAIGVGLIIALSPVSRSLRFGQPELLIFAGGVIASLMLLHKRTWASALLWALLALAKIYPLLFTLPLLIRGRWRWMGAFGVGIIGWSLFSNLLTGWDLVFWRDLFPSLGARDGRLSNLALYGLLARLVEPTTYSGGGNIPSSVAGLALILGAGLYIMSTFLIWKHMQTNTDASFWEASGLITCTVLLIIPVSWDHYQALLLLPLLVSMNRLSQANADLLLWLGAYSLLIFGVSRDIWPVSSMDVQRLAMFFGSYRTIGMLLLWIWFARRMAAPVPMKRSL
;
A
#
# COMPACT_ATOMS: atom_id res chain seq x y z
N MET A 1 30.87 -15.10 28.07
CA MET A 1 30.33 -14.13 27.09
C MET A 1 31.43 -13.14 26.73
N SER A 2 31.65 -12.82 25.45
CA SER A 2 32.67 -11.83 25.08
C SER A 2 32.24 -10.42 25.51
N THR A 3 33.18 -9.62 25.97
CA THR A 3 33.00 -8.20 26.35
C THR A 3 32.38 -7.36 25.22
N SER A 4 32.57 -7.77 23.96
CA SER A 4 31.95 -7.18 22.78
C SER A 4 30.42 -7.35 22.72
N LEU A 5 29.89 -8.48 23.20
CA LEU A 5 28.44 -8.73 23.22
C LEU A 5 27.76 -7.90 24.31
N LEU A 6 28.38 -7.77 25.48
CA LEU A 6 27.92 -6.90 26.57
C LEU A 6 27.91 -5.42 26.15
N ARG A 7 28.93 -4.97 25.41
CA ARG A 7 28.97 -3.61 24.85
C ARG A 7 27.89 -3.39 23.78
N ALA A 8 27.66 -4.36 22.90
CA ALA A 8 26.60 -4.27 21.88
C ALA A 8 25.20 -4.28 22.49
N VAL A 9 24.95 -5.09 23.52
CA VAL A 9 23.69 -5.08 24.27
C VAL A 9 23.52 -3.77 25.02
N GLY A 10 24.57 -3.27 25.69
CA GLY A 10 24.56 -1.97 26.35
C GLY A 10 24.25 -0.82 25.39
N LEU A 11 24.89 -0.78 24.22
CA LEU A 11 24.63 0.24 23.19
C LEU A 11 23.22 0.15 22.60
N ASN A 12 22.67 -1.05 22.41
CA ASN A 12 21.30 -1.21 21.94
C ASN A 12 20.26 -0.83 23.00
N VAL A 13 20.52 -1.14 24.27
CA VAL A 13 19.66 -0.71 25.39
C VAL A 13 19.70 0.80 25.54
N VAL A 14 20.88 1.42 25.44
CA VAL A 14 21.02 2.89 25.47
C VAL A 14 20.35 3.53 24.25
N ALA A 15 20.55 3.00 23.04
CA ALA A 15 19.88 3.50 21.84
C ALA A 15 18.36 3.35 21.90
N PHE A 16 17.85 2.26 22.49
CA PHE A 16 16.42 2.02 22.69
C PHE A 16 15.83 2.94 23.77
N LEU A 17 16.53 3.15 24.88
CA LEU A 17 16.13 4.11 25.92
C LEU A 17 16.17 5.55 25.41
N LEU A 18 17.16 5.90 24.58
CA LEU A 18 17.23 7.20 23.90
C LEU A 18 16.10 7.37 22.89
N LEU A 19 15.74 6.31 22.15
CA LEU A 19 14.58 6.32 21.24
C LEU A 19 13.27 6.51 22.00
N LEU A 20 13.09 5.84 23.15
CA LEU A 20 11.93 6.01 24.02
C LEU A 20 11.87 7.41 24.64
N LEU A 21 13.01 7.97 25.06
CA LEU A 21 13.12 9.36 25.51
C LEU A 21 12.78 10.34 24.37
N LEU A 22 13.22 10.07 23.14
CA LEU A 22 12.88 10.87 21.95
C LEU A 22 11.37 10.79 21.62
N ILE A 23 10.78 9.60 21.72
CA ILE A 23 9.34 9.37 21.54
C ILE A 23 8.53 10.11 22.63
N TRP A 24 9.05 10.14 23.86
CA TRP A 24 8.42 10.85 24.98
C TRP A 24 8.49 12.38 24.87
N TRP A 25 9.54 12.91 24.23
CA TRP A 25 9.72 14.36 24.00
C TRP A 25 9.02 14.90 22.76
N LEU A 26 8.46 14.05 21.90
CA LEU A 26 7.75 14.49 20.70
C LEU A 26 6.31 14.89 21.06
N PRO A 27 5.90 16.16 20.86
CA PRO A 27 4.52 16.58 21.07
C PRO A 27 3.61 15.85 20.08
N LEU A 28 2.79 14.94 20.61
CA LEU A 28 1.78 14.20 19.84
C LEU A 28 0.56 15.09 19.61
N HIS A 29 0.60 15.94 18.59
CA HIS A 29 -0.61 16.54 18.04
C HIS A 29 -1.26 15.54 17.08
N THR A 30 -2.35 14.90 17.50
CA THR A 30 -3.11 13.99 16.65
C THR A 30 -4.50 14.53 16.40
N THR A 31 -4.85 14.70 15.13
CA THR A 31 -6.20 14.96 14.65
C THR A 31 -6.88 13.61 14.39
N LEU A 32 -7.64 13.08 15.35
CA LEU A 32 -8.46 11.89 15.12
C LEU A 32 -9.62 12.26 14.17
N THR A 33 -9.86 11.43 13.14
CA THR A 33 -10.98 11.63 12.21
C THR A 33 -12.28 11.15 12.88
N SER A 34 -13.27 12.03 12.95
CA SER A 34 -14.58 11.72 13.52
C SER A 34 -15.44 10.94 12.52
N THR A 35 -16.28 10.04 13.02
CA THR A 35 -17.23 9.25 12.23
C THR A 35 -18.64 9.68 12.57
N PHE A 36 -19.40 10.14 11.57
CA PHE A 36 -20.81 10.47 11.74
C PHE A 36 -21.64 9.18 11.57
N ALA A 37 -22.54 8.90 12.53
CA ALA A 37 -23.42 7.74 12.58
C ALA A 37 -24.90 8.19 12.37
N PRO A 38 -25.95 7.35 12.53
CA PRO A 38 -27.24 7.52 11.86
C PRO A 38 -27.89 8.90 12.10
N GLY A 39 -28.48 9.46 11.05
CA GLY A 39 -29.03 10.83 11.03
C GLY A 39 -28.24 11.84 10.20
N THR A 40 -27.10 11.47 9.60
CA THR A 40 -26.47 12.30 8.55
C THR A 40 -27.06 11.95 7.19
N LEU A 41 -27.77 12.89 6.57
CA LEU A 41 -28.49 12.65 5.32
C LEU A 41 -27.54 12.41 4.13
N TYR A 42 -26.32 12.99 4.18
CA TYR A 42 -25.28 12.82 3.17
C TYR A 42 -23.87 12.78 3.79
N PRO A 43 -22.95 11.95 3.27
CA PRO A 43 -21.62 11.78 3.85
C PRO A 43 -20.69 12.97 3.65
N ARG A 44 -20.95 13.88 2.68
CA ARG A 44 -20.21 15.13 2.47
C ARG A 44 -20.84 15.93 1.31
N GLU A 45 -21.14 17.21 1.50
CA GLU A 45 -21.53 18.13 0.42
C GLU A 45 -20.52 19.28 0.29
N SER A 46 -20.41 19.86 -0.91
CA SER A 46 -19.55 21.02 -1.19
C SER A 46 -20.35 22.16 -1.79
N ASN A 47 -20.25 23.35 -1.20
CA ASN A 47 -20.89 24.58 -1.67
C ASN A 47 -19.83 25.69 -1.80
N THR A 48 -19.96 26.54 -2.81
CA THR A 48 -19.06 27.68 -3.06
C THR A 48 -18.97 28.67 -1.89
N PHE A 49 -20.02 28.79 -1.07
CA PHE A 49 -20.09 29.70 0.07
C PHE A 49 -19.64 29.06 1.40
N LEU A 50 -20.00 27.79 1.63
CA LEU A 50 -19.80 27.13 2.93
C LEU A 50 -18.58 26.19 2.97
N GLY A 51 -17.96 25.92 1.80
CA GLY A 51 -16.92 24.91 1.67
C GLY A 51 -17.49 23.50 1.79
N THR A 52 -16.74 22.60 2.40
CA THR A 52 -17.16 21.21 2.61
C THR A 52 -17.84 21.04 3.96
N TYR A 53 -19.02 20.41 3.98
CA TYR A 53 -19.82 20.27 5.20
C TYR A 53 -20.67 18.99 5.21
N HIS A 54 -21.22 18.67 6.37
CA HIS A 54 -22.13 17.55 6.61
C HIS A 54 -23.50 18.08 7.06
N TRP A 55 -24.57 17.56 6.46
CA TRP A 55 -25.95 17.83 6.89
C TRP A 55 -26.42 16.79 7.88
N THR A 56 -27.08 17.27 8.92
CA THR A 56 -27.75 16.42 9.89
C THR A 56 -29.26 16.46 9.72
N ALA A 57 -29.95 15.39 10.12
CA ALA A 57 -31.37 15.39 10.43
C ALA A 57 -31.63 16.17 11.74
N ASP A 58 -32.88 16.19 12.17
CA ASP A 58 -33.35 16.69 13.47
C ASP A 58 -32.70 15.96 14.66
N HIS A 59 -32.37 14.68 14.47
CA HIS A 59 -31.57 13.88 15.38
C HIS A 59 -30.38 13.24 14.66
N GLY A 60 -29.22 13.22 15.31
CA GLY A 60 -28.12 12.39 14.83
C GLY A 60 -27.01 12.24 15.84
N THR A 61 -26.11 11.32 15.53
CA THR A 61 -25.07 10.89 16.45
C THR A 61 -23.70 11.07 15.81
N MET A 62 -22.81 11.78 16.51
CA MET A 62 -21.41 11.90 16.15
C MET A 62 -20.58 11.00 17.07
N GLN A 63 -19.88 10.02 16.49
CA GLN A 63 -18.97 9.16 17.22
C GLN A 63 -17.54 9.64 17.00
N ILE A 64 -16.88 10.03 18.08
CA ILE A 64 -15.50 10.47 18.06
C ILE A 64 -14.65 9.42 18.77
N PRO A 65 -13.68 8.78 18.09
CA PRO A 65 -12.74 7.90 18.75
C PRO A 65 -11.92 8.71 19.75
N LEU A 66 -11.80 8.20 20.98
CA LEU A 66 -11.06 8.86 22.04
C LEU A 66 -9.94 7.97 22.55
N ARG A 67 -8.84 8.62 22.95
CA ARG A 67 -7.74 7.94 23.62
C ARG A 67 -8.24 7.47 24.99
N TRP A 68 -8.02 6.19 25.31
CA TRP A 68 -8.48 5.55 26.55
C TRP A 68 -7.95 6.20 27.84
N TRP A 69 -6.91 7.03 27.74
CA TRP A 69 -6.30 7.75 28.86
C TRP A 69 -6.79 9.20 29.03
N SER A 70 -7.66 9.71 28.14
CA SER A 70 -8.19 11.07 28.28
C SER A 70 -9.47 11.05 29.11
N ALA A 71 -9.46 11.70 30.28
CA ALA A 71 -10.67 11.89 31.10
C ALA A 71 -11.56 13.03 30.57
N THR A 72 -10.96 14.00 29.89
CA THR A 72 -11.63 15.16 29.30
C THR A 72 -11.01 15.51 27.94
N VAL A 73 -11.85 15.99 27.04
CA VAL A 73 -11.44 16.56 25.75
C VAL A 73 -12.13 17.87 25.48
N ILE A 74 -11.46 18.76 24.76
CA ILE A 74 -12.06 19.93 24.15
C ILE A 74 -12.41 19.58 22.71
N MET A 75 -13.70 19.65 22.38
CA MET A 75 -14.16 19.52 21.02
C MET A 75 -14.34 20.92 20.40
N HIS A 76 -13.62 21.17 19.32
CA HIS A 76 -13.77 22.35 18.46
C HIS A 76 -14.70 22.01 17.30
N GLN A 77 -15.87 22.64 17.22
CA GLN A 77 -16.81 22.45 16.11
C GLN A 77 -17.07 23.76 15.38
N GLU A 78 -17.05 23.73 14.05
CA GLU A 78 -17.51 24.83 13.21
C GLU A 78 -18.93 24.53 12.73
N LEU A 79 -19.91 25.22 13.32
CA LEU A 79 -21.34 24.98 13.15
C LEU A 79 -22.04 26.22 12.57
N SER A 80 -23.10 26.01 11.81
CA SER A 80 -24.06 27.06 11.42
C SER A 80 -25.49 26.55 11.57
N SER A 81 -26.36 27.37 12.16
CA SER A 81 -27.81 27.12 12.25
C SER A 81 -28.62 27.76 11.11
N GLY A 82 -27.94 28.30 10.09
CA GLY A 82 -28.59 29.05 9.01
C GLY A 82 -28.97 30.46 9.44
N GLN A 83 -30.10 30.98 8.94
CA GLN A 83 -30.49 32.38 9.16
C GLN A 83 -31.11 32.66 10.55
N GLU A 84 -31.44 31.62 11.31
CA GLU A 84 -32.11 31.75 12.61
C GLU A 84 -31.30 31.09 13.72
N ALA A 85 -31.43 31.62 14.94
CA ALA A 85 -30.80 31.06 16.12
C ALA A 85 -31.56 29.82 16.58
N ARG A 86 -30.86 28.79 17.05
CA ARG A 86 -31.47 27.48 17.34
C ARG A 86 -30.91 26.79 18.56
N PRO A 87 -31.75 26.14 19.38
CA PRO A 87 -31.25 25.29 20.45
C PRO A 87 -30.59 24.05 19.86
N LEU A 88 -29.41 23.74 20.35
CA LEU A 88 -28.65 22.52 20.11
C LEU A 88 -28.44 21.85 21.46
N ARG A 89 -29.02 20.66 21.60
CA ARG A 89 -28.78 19.78 22.74
C ARG A 89 -27.67 18.81 22.37
N LEU A 90 -26.59 18.79 23.15
CA LEU A 90 -25.50 17.82 23.05
C LEU A 90 -25.57 16.86 24.23
N GLN A 91 -25.68 15.57 23.97
CA GLN A 91 -25.68 14.55 25.03
C GLN A 91 -24.47 13.63 24.88
N SER A 92 -23.70 13.44 25.97
CA SER A 92 -22.54 12.56 26.01
C SER A 92 -22.38 11.95 27.40
N ALA A 93 -22.27 10.61 27.47
CA ALA A 93 -21.99 9.86 28.70
C ALA A 93 -22.91 10.22 29.90
N GLY A 94 -24.20 10.47 29.62
CA GLY A 94 -25.20 10.84 30.64
C GLY A 94 -25.22 12.32 31.01
N HIS A 95 -24.34 13.15 30.44
CA HIS A 95 -24.37 14.60 30.57
C HIS A 95 -25.07 15.23 29.37
N THR A 96 -25.88 16.25 29.64
CA THR A 96 -26.58 17.03 28.60
C THR A 96 -26.11 18.48 28.67
N LEU A 97 -25.77 19.04 27.52
CA LEU A 97 -25.40 20.44 27.35
C LEU A 97 -26.35 21.07 26.33
N ASP A 98 -27.16 22.02 26.78
CA ASP A 98 -28.04 22.79 25.92
C ASP A 98 -27.37 24.13 25.59
N ILE A 99 -27.08 24.36 24.31
CA ILE A 99 -26.52 25.63 23.79
C ILE A 99 -27.40 26.19 22.70
N THR A 100 -27.47 27.51 22.57
CA THR A 100 -28.15 28.14 21.42
C THR A 100 -27.12 28.50 20.35
N LEU A 101 -27.23 27.86 19.19
CA LEU A 101 -26.51 28.25 17.99
C LEU A 101 -27.01 29.62 17.54
N ALA A 102 -26.10 30.55 17.30
CA ALA A 102 -26.46 31.89 16.89
C ALA A 102 -26.84 31.92 15.40
N ALA A 103 -27.84 32.72 15.04
CA ALA A 103 -28.21 33.00 13.66
C ALA A 103 -27.01 33.54 12.84
N GLY A 104 -26.94 33.16 11.57
CA GLY A 104 -26.03 33.71 10.56
C GLY A 104 -24.81 32.84 10.24
N GLN A 105 -23.63 33.47 10.17
CA GLN A 105 -22.38 32.85 9.69
C GLN A 105 -21.93 31.65 10.55
N THR A 106 -21.08 30.79 9.97
CA THR A 106 -20.42 29.69 10.68
C THR A 106 -19.64 30.21 11.88
N ARG A 107 -19.87 29.60 13.06
CA ARG A 107 -19.15 29.91 14.30
C ARG A 107 -18.40 28.71 14.82
N ARG A 108 -17.29 28.98 15.52
CA ARG A 108 -16.52 27.95 16.22
C ARG A 108 -17.00 27.83 17.67
N TYR A 109 -17.38 26.63 18.06
CA TYR A 109 -17.79 26.25 19.41
C TYR A 109 -16.72 25.36 20.03
N MET A 110 -16.37 25.64 21.29
CA MET A 110 -15.44 24.83 22.09
C MET A 110 -16.22 24.20 23.23
N VAL A 111 -16.33 22.87 23.22
CA VAL A 111 -17.11 22.11 24.19
C VAL A 111 -16.20 21.18 24.97
N LEU A 112 -16.16 21.33 26.28
CA LEU A 112 -15.45 20.43 27.18
C LEU A 112 -16.33 19.22 27.49
N LEU A 113 -15.90 18.02 27.11
CA LEU A 113 -16.66 16.78 27.27
C LEU A 113 -15.99 15.83 28.26
N PRO A 114 -16.71 15.30 29.27
CA PRO A 114 -16.23 14.22 30.13
C PRO A 114 -16.30 12.87 29.40
N ILE A 115 -15.31 12.01 29.62
CA ILE A 115 -15.15 10.74 28.89
C ILE A 115 -15.21 9.56 29.86
N ARG A 116 -16.00 8.52 29.52
CA ARG A 116 -16.06 7.27 30.30
C ARG A 116 -15.81 5.98 29.50
N ALA A 117 -15.77 6.05 28.18
CA ALA A 117 -15.49 4.92 27.29
C ALA A 117 -14.66 5.44 26.12
N GLY A 118 -13.84 4.61 25.46
CA GLY A 118 -12.92 5.01 24.37
C GLY A 118 -13.57 5.63 23.12
N TRP A 119 -14.84 6.01 23.19
CA TRP A 119 -15.60 6.76 22.21
C TRP A 119 -16.41 7.84 22.95
N ALA A 120 -16.44 9.05 22.39
CA ALA A 120 -17.47 10.03 22.73
C ALA A 120 -18.59 9.85 21.72
N GLU A 121 -19.75 9.47 22.23
CA GLU A 121 -20.99 9.51 21.48
C GLU A 121 -21.67 10.83 21.82
N ILE A 122 -21.86 11.65 20.80
CA ILE A 122 -22.49 12.96 20.93
C ILE A 122 -23.77 12.92 20.13
N ASP A 123 -24.88 12.77 20.85
CA ASP A 123 -26.19 12.92 20.26
C ASP A 123 -26.52 14.40 20.18
N PHE A 124 -26.88 14.85 18.99
CA PHE A 124 -27.41 16.18 18.77
C PHE A 124 -28.91 16.09 18.44
N ALA A 125 -29.70 16.94 19.09
CA ALA A 125 -31.12 17.10 18.83
C ALA A 125 -31.44 18.56 18.51
N LEU A 126 -32.16 18.77 17.41
CA LEU A 126 -32.53 20.07 16.86
C LEU A 126 -34.03 20.10 16.52
N PRO A 127 -34.73 21.23 16.72
CA PRO A 127 -36.05 21.42 16.15
C PRO A 127 -35.97 21.38 14.61
N PRO A 128 -36.85 20.64 13.92
CA PRO A 128 -36.84 20.54 12.46
C PRO A 128 -37.10 21.90 11.79
N ILE A 129 -36.44 22.15 10.65
CA ILE A 129 -36.84 23.23 9.74
C ILE A 129 -38.03 22.71 8.95
N GLY A 130 -39.17 23.37 9.06
CA GLY A 130 -40.25 23.14 8.11
C GLY A 130 -39.72 23.31 6.67
N PRO A 131 -40.18 22.52 5.70
CA PRO A 131 -39.63 22.53 4.34
C PRO A 131 -39.53 23.96 3.79
N SER A 132 -38.36 24.33 3.26
CA SER A 132 -38.23 25.61 2.57
C SER A 132 -38.95 25.54 1.23
N THR A 133 -39.35 26.68 0.66
CA THR A 133 -40.07 26.75 -0.63
C THR A 133 -39.31 26.11 -1.80
N HIS A 134 -38.02 25.82 -1.66
CA HIS A 134 -37.17 25.22 -2.68
C HIS A 134 -36.48 23.92 -2.26
N ASP A 135 -36.67 23.46 -1.02
CA ASP A 135 -36.12 22.20 -0.52
C ASP A 135 -37.10 21.55 0.45
N PRO A 136 -37.75 20.43 0.06
CA PRO A 136 -38.79 19.77 0.85
C PRO A 136 -38.25 19.00 2.06
N ARG A 137 -36.94 19.00 2.30
CA ARG A 137 -36.29 18.24 3.37
C ARG A 137 -36.37 18.97 4.72
N SER A 138 -36.55 18.22 5.81
CA SER A 138 -36.33 18.72 7.19
C SER A 138 -34.82 18.71 7.47
N LEU A 139 -34.19 19.88 7.46
CA LEU A 139 -32.73 20.02 7.58
C LEU A 139 -32.35 20.48 8.99
N GLY A 140 -31.38 19.85 9.65
CA GLY A 140 -30.95 20.17 11.02
C GLY A 140 -29.92 21.30 11.09
N MET A 141 -28.62 20.96 11.10
CA MET A 141 -27.51 21.91 11.11
C MET A 141 -26.41 21.56 10.09
N ILE A 142 -25.55 22.54 9.81
CA ILE A 142 -24.38 22.38 8.96
C ILE A 142 -23.14 22.21 9.86
N VAL A 143 -22.53 21.03 9.81
CA VAL A 143 -21.24 20.77 10.47
C VAL A 143 -20.13 20.91 9.44
N ARG A 144 -19.35 21.99 9.50
CA ARG A 144 -18.25 22.25 8.57
C ARG A 144 -16.99 21.47 8.95
N SER A 145 -16.64 21.48 10.23
CA SER A 145 -15.51 20.71 10.75
C SER A 145 -15.69 20.41 12.23
N SER A 146 -15.18 19.26 12.67
CA SER A 146 -15.06 18.90 14.08
C SER A 146 -13.65 18.40 14.35
N HIS A 147 -12.99 19.03 15.33
CA HIS A 147 -11.66 18.68 15.79
C HIS A 147 -11.71 18.43 17.31
N VAL A 148 -10.92 17.48 17.79
CA VAL A 148 -10.83 17.19 19.23
C VAL A 148 -9.41 17.40 19.70
N GLU A 149 -9.29 18.23 20.72
CA GLU A 149 -8.09 18.52 21.45
C GLU A 149 -8.13 17.78 22.79
N HIS A 150 -7.10 16.98 23.05
CA HIS A 150 -6.98 16.24 24.29
C HIS A 150 -6.36 17.15 25.35
N LEU A 151 -7.12 17.46 26.40
CA LEU A 151 -6.55 18.15 27.56
C LEU A 151 -5.61 17.18 28.25
N ALA A 152 -4.33 17.52 28.24
CA ALA A 152 -3.29 16.74 28.89
C ALA A 152 -3.52 16.79 30.41
N GLN A 153 -4.19 15.79 30.98
CA GLN A 153 -3.82 15.37 32.32
C GLN A 153 -2.47 14.69 32.21
N THR A 154 -1.57 14.97 33.16
CA THR A 154 -0.32 14.23 33.35
C THR A 154 -0.61 12.76 33.13
N ALA A 155 -0.05 12.18 32.06
CA ALA A 155 -0.34 10.81 31.69
C ALA A 155 -0.21 9.94 32.95
N PRO A 156 -1.27 9.24 33.40
CA PRO A 156 -1.05 8.21 34.39
C PRO A 156 0.05 7.32 33.81
N LEU A 157 1.08 7.04 34.62
CA LEU A 157 2.19 6.15 34.26
C LEU A 157 1.67 5.04 33.35
N PRO A 158 2.27 4.82 32.16
CA PRO A 158 1.74 3.87 31.18
C PRO A 158 1.34 2.60 31.92
N GLY A 159 0.07 2.20 31.76
CA GLY A 159 -0.50 1.09 32.52
C GLY A 159 0.49 -0.07 32.50
N VAL A 160 0.73 -0.70 33.66
CA VAL A 160 1.84 -1.63 33.91
C VAL A 160 2.03 -2.65 32.77
N GLY A 161 0.98 -3.03 32.02
CA GLY A 161 1.05 -3.81 30.79
C GLY A 161 1.92 -3.25 29.65
N LEU A 162 1.94 -1.93 29.40
CA LEU A 162 2.79 -1.27 28.39
C LEU A 162 4.25 -1.19 28.85
N LEU A 163 4.49 -0.95 30.14
CA LEU A 163 5.82 -1.07 30.74
C LEU A 163 6.30 -2.53 30.69
N LEU A 164 5.43 -3.51 30.97
CA LEU A 164 5.74 -4.93 30.85
C LEU A 164 6.00 -5.33 29.39
N LEU A 165 5.25 -4.82 28.41
CA LEU A 165 5.49 -5.06 26.97
C LEU A 165 6.79 -4.43 26.47
N ALA A 166 7.12 -3.21 26.93
CA ALA A 166 8.41 -2.57 26.66
C ALA A 166 9.57 -3.32 27.34
N LEU A 167 9.29 -3.98 28.47
CA LEU A 167 10.23 -4.85 29.18
C LEU A 167 10.29 -6.26 28.57
N ILE A 168 9.33 -6.72 27.76
CA ILE A 168 9.36 -8.07 27.16
C ILE A 168 10.59 -8.25 26.25
N ALA A 169 10.99 -7.26 25.45
CA ALA A 169 12.19 -7.39 24.60
C ALA A 169 13.52 -7.41 25.42
N PRO A 170 13.73 -6.49 26.40
CA PRO A 170 14.83 -6.60 27.36
C PRO A 170 14.80 -7.89 28.19
N LEU A 171 13.62 -8.29 28.68
CA LEU A 171 13.41 -9.51 29.48
C LEU A 171 13.52 -10.79 28.65
N SER A 172 13.30 -10.77 27.34
CA SER A 172 13.51 -11.93 26.47
C SER A 172 14.98 -12.04 26.03
N LEU A 173 15.69 -10.91 25.89
CA LEU A 173 17.15 -10.88 25.77
C LEU A 173 17.83 -11.30 27.09
N TRP A 174 17.30 -10.86 28.24
CA TRP A 174 17.68 -11.33 29.57
C TRP A 174 17.27 -12.79 29.81
N ALA A 175 16.12 -13.24 29.31
CA ALA A 175 15.69 -14.63 29.38
C ALA A 175 16.60 -15.53 28.56
N GLY A 176 17.17 -15.04 27.44
CA GLY A 176 18.23 -15.73 26.71
C GLY A 176 19.53 -15.88 27.51
N ALA A 177 19.86 -14.92 28.39
CA ALA A 177 20.99 -15.01 29.32
C ALA A 177 20.68 -15.87 30.56
N ILE A 178 19.44 -15.84 31.05
CA ILE A 178 18.93 -16.66 32.17
C ILE A 178 18.62 -18.10 31.72
N TRP A 179 18.47 -18.37 30.42
CA TRP A 179 18.20 -19.71 29.87
C TRP A 179 19.32 -20.72 30.17
N GLU A 180 20.52 -20.25 30.53
CA GLU A 180 21.61 -21.10 31.02
C GLU A 180 21.48 -21.46 32.51
N LEU A 181 20.62 -20.77 33.27
CA LEU A 181 20.31 -21.08 34.65
C LEU A 181 19.19 -22.13 34.72
N ARG A 182 19.47 -23.26 35.38
CA ARG A 182 18.59 -24.44 35.51
C ARG A 182 17.22 -24.15 36.16
N GLN A 183 16.99 -22.93 36.65
CA GLN A 183 15.83 -22.50 37.44
C GLN A 183 14.82 -21.60 36.69
N TRP A 184 15.02 -21.30 35.41
CA TRP A 184 14.16 -20.37 34.63
C TRP A 184 12.66 -20.72 34.62
N ARG A 185 12.34 -22.02 34.75
CA ARG A 185 10.96 -22.52 34.82
C ARG A 185 10.21 -21.94 36.02
N TRP A 186 10.89 -21.80 37.16
CA TRP A 186 10.30 -21.24 38.39
C TRP A 186 10.06 -19.74 38.28
N ILE A 187 10.98 -19.00 37.66
CA ILE A 187 10.84 -17.56 37.45
C ILE A 187 9.65 -17.25 36.53
N CYS A 188 9.46 -18.02 35.46
CA CYS A 188 8.31 -17.86 34.56
C CYS A 188 6.98 -18.22 35.26
N THR A 189 6.97 -19.30 36.06
CA THR A 189 5.78 -19.70 36.82
C THR A 189 5.41 -18.67 37.88
N ILE A 190 6.39 -18.10 38.59
CA ILE A 190 6.16 -17.06 39.60
C ILE A 190 5.67 -15.77 38.94
N ALA A 191 6.31 -15.31 37.85
CA ALA A 191 5.90 -14.11 37.13
C ALA A 191 4.47 -14.25 36.57
N LEU A 192 4.13 -15.41 36.02
CA LEU A 192 2.77 -15.69 35.54
C LEU A 192 1.78 -15.72 36.71
N GLY A 193 2.12 -16.38 37.81
CA GLY A 193 1.31 -16.42 39.02
C GLY A 193 1.07 -15.02 39.61
N SER A 194 2.08 -14.14 39.59
CA SER A 194 1.97 -12.76 40.06
C SER A 194 1.09 -11.89 39.16
N VAL A 195 1.17 -12.05 37.83
CA VAL A 195 0.30 -11.33 36.88
C VAL A 195 -1.16 -11.79 37.03
N VAL A 196 -1.40 -13.09 37.14
CA VAL A 196 -2.74 -13.65 37.38
C VAL A 196 -3.29 -13.21 38.74
N GLY A 197 -2.49 -13.28 39.79
CA GLY A 197 -2.86 -12.86 41.14
C GLY A 197 -3.15 -11.36 41.24
N TYR A 198 -2.32 -10.51 40.63
CA TYR A 198 -2.53 -9.06 40.59
C TYR A 198 -3.77 -8.68 39.77
N SER A 199 -3.99 -9.31 38.62
CA SER A 199 -5.20 -9.10 37.81
C SER A 199 -6.46 -9.49 38.57
N TYR A 200 -6.45 -10.61 39.29
CA TYR A 200 -7.55 -11.05 40.12
C TYR A 200 -7.81 -10.07 41.28
N ALA A 201 -6.76 -9.63 41.97
CA ALA A 201 -6.85 -8.69 43.09
C ALA A 201 -7.35 -7.30 42.69
N THR A 202 -7.04 -6.84 41.48
CA THR A 202 -7.40 -5.47 41.01
C THR A 202 -8.75 -5.41 40.31
N THR A 203 -9.22 -6.50 39.70
CA THR A 203 -10.45 -6.47 38.88
C THR A 203 -11.55 -7.40 39.39
N GLY A 204 -11.27 -8.27 40.36
CA GLY A 204 -12.26 -9.15 40.99
C GLY A 204 -12.79 -10.28 40.10
N ILE A 205 -12.31 -10.40 38.86
CA ILE A 205 -12.78 -11.40 37.89
C ILE A 205 -11.69 -12.47 37.69
N PRO A 206 -12.00 -13.78 37.83
CA PRO A 206 -11.07 -14.83 37.45
C PRO A 206 -10.86 -14.78 35.93
N THR A 207 -9.64 -14.44 35.52
CA THR A 207 -9.18 -14.27 34.14
C THR A 207 -9.09 -15.58 33.36
N ILE A 208 -10.17 -16.37 33.34
CA ILE A 208 -10.31 -17.58 32.51
C ILE A 208 -10.32 -17.23 31.01
N THR A 209 -10.75 -16.02 30.64
CA THR A 209 -10.73 -15.54 29.24
C THR A 209 -9.34 -15.13 28.74
N LEU A 210 -8.41 -14.79 29.64
CA LEU A 210 -7.02 -14.44 29.30
C LEU A 210 -6.05 -15.62 29.43
N ALA A 211 -6.43 -16.69 30.13
CA ALA A 211 -5.62 -17.89 30.31
C ALA A 211 -5.16 -18.54 28.99
N PRO A 212 -5.97 -18.63 27.92
CA PRO A 212 -5.51 -19.11 26.62
C PRO A 212 -4.43 -18.20 26.02
N ASN A 213 -4.59 -16.88 26.12
CA ASN A 213 -3.65 -15.91 25.58
C ASN A 213 -2.32 -15.88 26.34
N LEU A 214 -2.37 -16.04 27.67
CA LEU A 214 -1.19 -16.15 28.52
C LEU A 214 -0.44 -17.47 28.32
N LEU A 215 -1.16 -18.59 28.17
CA LEU A 215 -0.59 -19.89 27.87
C LEU A 215 0.07 -19.90 26.48
N ILE A 216 -0.59 -19.32 25.48
CA ILE A 216 -0.04 -19.11 24.14
C ILE A 216 1.21 -18.21 24.21
N GLY A 217 1.18 -17.12 24.98
CA GLY A 217 2.34 -16.25 25.22
C GLY A 217 3.54 -16.97 25.85
N LEU A 218 3.28 -17.84 26.84
CA LEU A 218 4.33 -18.62 27.51
C LEU A 218 4.92 -19.69 26.60
N LEU A 219 4.09 -20.35 25.78
CA LEU A 219 4.54 -21.28 24.74
C LEU A 219 5.38 -20.56 23.68
N ILE A 220 5.02 -19.33 23.30
CA ILE A 220 5.80 -18.48 22.39
C ILE A 220 7.16 -18.12 23.01
N ILE A 221 7.22 -17.74 24.29
CA ILE A 221 8.49 -17.41 24.97
C ILE A 221 9.40 -18.63 25.08
N ILE A 222 8.84 -19.80 25.43
CA ILE A 222 9.60 -21.05 25.53
C ILE A 222 10.13 -21.47 24.15
N ALA A 223 9.31 -21.36 23.11
CA ALA A 223 9.71 -21.63 21.73
C ALA A 223 10.78 -20.62 21.26
N ALA A 224 10.62 -19.33 21.53
CA ALA A 224 11.58 -18.29 21.15
C ALA A 224 12.96 -18.46 21.84
N GLY A 225 12.99 -18.85 23.12
CA GLY A 225 14.22 -19.10 23.87
C GLY A 225 15.02 -20.32 23.36
N THR A 226 14.32 -21.40 23.02
CA THR A 226 14.95 -22.58 22.39
C THR A 226 15.45 -22.30 20.97
N LEU A 227 14.71 -21.48 20.22
CA LEU A 227 15.02 -21.04 18.87
C LEU A 227 16.24 -20.11 18.80
N PHE A 228 16.34 -19.14 19.71
CA PHE A 228 17.48 -18.22 19.81
C PHE A 228 18.80 -18.94 20.06
N LYS A 229 18.78 -19.97 20.92
CA LYS A 229 19.94 -20.85 21.21
C LYS A 229 20.45 -21.55 19.95
N GLN A 230 19.57 -21.90 19.01
CA GLN A 230 19.92 -22.62 17.77
C GLN A 230 20.37 -21.70 16.62
N LEU A 231 19.99 -20.41 16.64
CA LEU A 231 20.20 -19.49 15.51
C LEU A 231 21.27 -18.42 15.73
N ARG A 232 21.88 -18.41 16.92
CA ARG A 232 22.93 -17.45 17.31
C ARG A 232 24.08 -17.34 16.29
N SER A 233 24.34 -18.39 15.50
CA SER A 233 25.35 -18.39 14.44
C SER A 233 24.90 -17.77 13.11
N SER A 234 23.58 -17.65 12.86
CA SER A 234 22.99 -17.30 11.54
C SER A 234 22.24 -15.97 11.52
N ILE A 235 21.76 -15.47 12.67
CA ILE A 235 21.02 -14.20 12.81
C ILE A 235 21.92 -12.96 12.62
N ALA A 236 23.25 -13.11 12.65
CA ALA A 236 24.19 -12.01 12.47
C ALA A 236 24.19 -11.38 11.06
N THR A 237 23.32 -11.80 10.15
CA THR A 237 23.24 -11.28 8.77
C THR A 237 21.87 -10.66 8.47
N TRP A 238 21.90 -9.45 7.91
CA TRP A 238 20.74 -8.65 7.49
C TRP A 238 19.62 -9.41 6.73
N PRO A 239 19.91 -10.41 5.86
CA PRO A 239 18.87 -11.18 5.16
C PRO A 239 17.95 -12.02 6.06
N GLY A 240 18.43 -12.49 7.22
CA GLY A 240 17.60 -13.22 8.19
C GLY A 240 16.53 -12.31 8.82
N LEU A 241 16.86 -11.05 9.04
CA LEU A 241 15.95 -10.04 9.59
C LEU A 241 14.83 -9.69 8.60
N VAL A 242 15.15 -9.63 7.29
CA VAL A 242 14.19 -9.27 6.24
C VAL A 242 13.12 -10.35 6.03
N LEU A 243 13.49 -11.64 6.02
CA LEU A 243 12.54 -12.74 5.91
C LEU A 243 11.60 -12.78 7.12
N LEU A 244 12.15 -12.54 8.31
CA LEU A 244 11.40 -12.50 9.55
C LEU A 244 10.30 -11.43 9.49
N LEU A 245 10.68 -10.18 9.21
CA LEU A 245 9.75 -9.07 9.09
C LEU A 245 8.64 -9.37 8.07
N SER A 246 9.04 -9.89 6.92
CA SER A 246 8.17 -10.24 5.79
C SER A 246 7.08 -11.26 6.11
N LEU A 247 7.41 -12.30 6.90
CA LEU A 247 6.44 -13.32 7.32
C LEU A 247 5.56 -12.83 8.48
N GLY A 248 6.10 -11.97 9.36
CA GLY A 248 5.33 -11.21 10.35
C GLY A 248 4.23 -10.36 9.71
N PHE A 249 4.55 -9.65 8.63
CA PHE A 249 3.58 -8.83 7.87
C PHE A 249 2.47 -9.66 7.20
N SER A 250 2.69 -10.95 6.96
CA SER A 250 1.82 -11.78 6.13
C SER A 250 0.74 -12.53 6.92
N LEU A 251 1.07 -13.10 8.07
CA LEU A 251 0.20 -14.07 8.74
C LEU A 251 -0.80 -13.46 9.73
N ILE A 252 -0.62 -12.20 10.12
CA ILE A 252 -1.44 -11.55 11.15
C ILE A 252 -2.69 -10.88 10.64
N PRO A 253 -2.65 -10.16 9.49
CA PRO A 253 -3.89 -9.73 8.87
C PRO A 253 -4.81 -10.92 8.60
N LEU A 254 -4.24 -12.07 8.20
CA LEU A 254 -4.98 -13.31 8.00
C LEU A 254 -5.59 -13.86 9.31
N PHE A 255 -4.82 -13.92 10.41
CA PHE A 255 -5.32 -14.33 11.72
C PHE A 255 -6.43 -13.41 12.24
N LEU A 256 -6.26 -12.09 12.13
CA LEU A 256 -7.23 -11.09 12.58
C LEU A 256 -8.53 -11.12 11.76
N VAL A 257 -8.44 -11.41 10.46
CA VAL A 257 -9.61 -11.63 9.60
C VAL A 257 -10.33 -12.93 9.96
N ILE A 258 -9.61 -14.03 10.16
CA ILE A 258 -10.20 -15.32 10.56
C ILE A 258 -10.88 -15.24 11.93
N THR A 259 -10.37 -14.41 12.84
CA THR A 259 -10.92 -14.21 14.18
C THR A 259 -11.98 -13.11 14.26
N ASN A 260 -12.38 -12.52 13.12
CA ASN A 260 -13.34 -11.41 13.04
C ASN A 260 -12.95 -10.19 13.90
N GLN A 261 -11.64 -9.97 14.07
CA GLN A 261 -11.03 -8.91 14.89
C GLN A 261 -10.35 -7.85 13.98
N ALA A 262 -10.82 -7.70 12.74
CA ALA A 262 -10.23 -6.77 11.77
C ALA A 262 -10.23 -5.30 12.25
N SER A 263 -11.15 -4.92 13.14
CA SER A 263 -11.17 -3.60 13.78
C SER A 263 -10.02 -3.36 14.77
N ALA A 264 -9.34 -4.42 15.24
CA ALA A 264 -8.20 -4.35 16.16
C ALA A 264 -6.82 -4.25 15.46
N LEU A 265 -6.79 -4.30 14.12
CA LEU A 265 -5.58 -4.17 13.29
C LEU A 265 -4.61 -3.03 13.69
N PRO A 266 -5.07 -1.80 14.02
CA PRO A 266 -4.14 -0.72 14.36
C PRO A 266 -3.42 -0.92 15.71
N GLN A 267 -3.95 -1.75 16.61
CA GLN A 267 -3.35 -2.01 17.94
C GLN A 267 -2.52 -3.30 18.01
N ALA A 268 -2.65 -4.18 17.01
CA ALA A 268 -2.05 -5.52 16.99
C ALA A 268 -0.63 -5.57 16.40
N TRP A 269 0.03 -4.43 16.16
CA TRP A 269 1.33 -4.41 15.48
C TRP A 269 2.45 -5.13 16.29
N LEU A 270 2.34 -5.21 17.61
CA LEU A 270 3.26 -6.03 18.43
C LEU A 270 3.07 -7.54 18.21
N LEU A 271 1.88 -7.96 17.79
CA LEU A 271 1.66 -9.35 17.38
C LEU A 271 2.40 -9.67 16.08
N LEU A 272 2.82 -8.67 15.25
CA LEU A 272 3.67 -8.81 14.04
C LEU A 272 4.99 -9.54 14.28
N LEU A 273 5.39 -9.69 15.55
CA LEU A 273 6.57 -10.44 15.98
C LEU A 273 6.32 -11.94 16.21
N ILE A 274 5.07 -12.40 16.28
CA ILE A 274 4.73 -13.82 16.54
C ILE A 274 4.99 -14.72 15.31
N PRO A 275 4.66 -14.33 14.08
CA PRO A 275 4.92 -15.13 12.88
C PRO A 275 6.35 -14.99 12.36
N VAL A 276 7.01 -13.87 12.70
CA VAL A 276 8.47 -13.77 12.72
C VAL A 276 9.01 -14.99 13.47
N LEU A 277 8.56 -15.27 14.69
CA LEU A 277 9.00 -16.45 15.46
C LEU A 277 8.50 -17.80 14.87
N SER A 278 7.31 -17.84 14.27
CA SER A 278 6.75 -19.06 13.64
C SER A 278 7.46 -19.48 12.33
N SER A 279 7.93 -18.51 11.54
CA SER A 279 8.67 -18.74 10.29
C SER A 279 10.08 -19.28 10.50
N VAL A 280 10.56 -19.21 11.73
CA VAL A 280 11.83 -19.80 12.13
C VAL A 280 11.61 -21.25 12.60
N ALA A 281 10.43 -21.56 13.18
CA ALA A 281 9.99 -22.94 13.42
C ALA A 281 9.83 -23.75 12.10
N PHE A 282 9.62 -23.06 10.97
CA PHE A 282 9.50 -23.60 9.61
C PHE A 282 10.74 -24.39 9.11
N ARG A 283 11.90 -24.27 9.77
CA ARG A 283 13.10 -25.01 9.35
C ARG A 283 13.20 -26.44 9.88
N VAL A 284 12.37 -26.87 10.84
CA VAL A 284 12.63 -28.13 11.58
C VAL A 284 11.57 -29.25 11.42
N ALA A 285 10.37 -29.02 10.90
CA ALA A 285 9.37 -30.12 10.78
C ALA A 285 9.38 -30.82 9.42
N SER A 286 9.30 -32.16 9.40
CA SER A 286 9.12 -33.03 8.23
C SER A 286 7.82 -32.80 7.43
N ALA A 287 6.97 -31.87 7.85
CA ALA A 287 5.71 -31.48 7.21
C ALA A 287 5.82 -30.25 6.26
N ARG A 288 7.04 -29.89 5.82
CA ARG A 288 7.32 -28.75 4.93
C ARG A 288 6.37 -28.58 3.73
N PRO A 289 6.06 -29.64 2.94
CA PRO A 289 5.19 -29.47 1.79
C PRO A 289 3.74 -29.18 2.19
N ILE A 290 3.23 -29.81 3.25
CA ILE A 290 1.83 -29.64 3.69
C ILE A 290 1.60 -28.22 4.19
N LEU A 291 2.52 -27.68 5.01
CA LEU A 291 2.39 -26.31 5.52
C LEU A 291 2.64 -25.25 4.44
N ALA A 292 3.57 -25.48 3.50
CA ALA A 292 3.75 -24.61 2.35
C ALA A 292 2.50 -24.62 1.44
N ILE A 293 1.89 -25.80 1.24
CA ILE A 293 0.61 -25.96 0.54
C ILE A 293 -0.48 -25.23 1.30
N ILE A 294 -0.59 -25.35 2.62
CA ILE A 294 -1.61 -24.65 3.42
C ILE A 294 -1.41 -23.13 3.37
N SER A 295 -0.18 -22.60 3.51
CA SER A 295 0.07 -21.16 3.42
C SER A 295 -0.14 -20.61 2.01
N ALA A 296 0.31 -21.33 0.99
CA ALA A 296 0.05 -20.98 -0.40
C ALA A 296 -1.45 -21.04 -0.70
N THR A 297 -2.15 -22.08 -0.23
CA THR A 297 -3.60 -22.24 -0.37
C THR A 297 -4.33 -21.14 0.38
N ALA A 298 -3.99 -20.82 1.62
CA ALA A 298 -4.60 -19.74 2.38
C ALA A 298 -4.37 -18.37 1.72
N THR A 299 -3.20 -18.16 1.11
CA THR A 299 -2.89 -16.94 0.35
C THR A 299 -3.68 -16.89 -0.97
N LEU A 300 -3.77 -18.01 -1.70
CA LEU A 300 -4.56 -18.14 -2.93
C LEU A 300 -6.06 -18.02 -2.67
N VAL A 301 -6.54 -18.59 -1.58
CA VAL A 301 -7.92 -18.51 -1.08
C VAL A 301 -8.21 -17.09 -0.63
N TRP A 302 -7.32 -16.42 0.12
CA TRP A 302 -7.52 -15.03 0.51
C TRP A 302 -7.50 -14.07 -0.68
N ALA A 303 -6.53 -14.21 -1.60
CA ALA A 303 -6.45 -13.41 -2.81
C ALA A 303 -7.63 -13.67 -3.76
N GLY A 304 -8.04 -14.93 -3.93
CA GLY A 304 -9.16 -15.35 -4.77
C GLY A 304 -10.53 -14.96 -4.19
N LEU A 305 -10.78 -15.24 -2.91
CA LEU A 305 -12.08 -15.01 -2.26
C LEU A 305 -12.36 -13.54 -1.95
N TYR A 306 -11.34 -12.69 -1.79
CA TYR A 306 -11.57 -11.28 -1.41
C TYR A 306 -11.36 -10.31 -2.57
N ALA A 307 -10.39 -10.55 -3.47
CA ALA A 307 -10.06 -9.59 -4.52
C ALA A 307 -10.96 -9.73 -5.75
N TYR A 308 -11.24 -10.96 -6.18
CA TYR A 308 -11.93 -11.20 -7.45
C TYR A 308 -13.45 -11.00 -7.41
N PRO A 309 -14.18 -11.24 -6.29
CA PRO A 309 -15.56 -10.79 -6.20
C PRO A 309 -15.68 -9.27 -6.40
N ASP A 310 -14.74 -8.50 -5.86
CA ASP A 310 -14.69 -7.04 -6.06
C ASP A 310 -14.43 -6.67 -7.54
N VAL A 311 -13.60 -7.45 -8.24
CA VAL A 311 -13.40 -7.32 -9.69
C VAL A 311 -14.70 -7.59 -10.46
N LEU A 312 -15.45 -8.63 -10.10
CA LEU A 312 -16.65 -9.03 -10.83
C LEU A 312 -17.86 -8.15 -10.53
N LEU A 313 -18.01 -7.70 -9.28
CA LEU A 313 -19.20 -6.99 -8.80
C LEU A 313 -19.15 -5.48 -9.02
N ARG A 314 -17.96 -4.87 -9.09
CA ARG A 314 -17.83 -3.42 -9.32
C ARG A 314 -17.68 -3.09 -10.79
N SER A 315 -18.21 -1.95 -11.21
CA SER A 315 -17.88 -1.35 -12.51
C SER A 315 -16.41 -0.91 -12.57
N PRO A 316 -15.72 -1.06 -13.71
CA PRO A 316 -14.33 -0.64 -13.85
C PRO A 316 -14.23 0.88 -13.95
N SER A 317 -14.00 1.53 -12.81
CA SER A 317 -14.08 3.00 -12.68
C SER A 317 -13.11 3.73 -13.61
N ASP A 318 -11.91 3.20 -13.80
CA ASP A 318 -10.90 3.88 -14.62
C ASP A 318 -11.10 3.54 -16.09
N PHE A 319 -11.74 2.40 -16.39
CA PHE A 319 -12.13 2.08 -17.76
C PHE A 319 -13.18 3.05 -18.32
N TYR A 320 -14.03 3.59 -17.45
CA TYR A 320 -15.01 4.61 -17.82
C TYR A 320 -14.34 5.81 -18.51
N ALA A 321 -13.16 6.25 -18.06
CA ALA A 321 -12.44 7.34 -18.70
C ALA A 321 -12.02 7.01 -20.15
N TYR A 322 -11.59 5.78 -20.44
CA TYR A 322 -11.27 5.38 -21.83
C TYR A 322 -12.53 5.26 -22.68
N TYR A 323 -13.58 4.66 -22.13
CA TYR A 323 -14.85 4.46 -22.79
C TYR A 323 -15.46 5.80 -23.20
N THR A 324 -15.56 6.75 -22.28
CA THR A 324 -16.11 8.09 -22.55
C THR A 324 -15.27 8.85 -23.57
N ALA A 325 -13.94 8.84 -23.48
CA ALA A 325 -13.10 9.49 -24.49
C ALA A 325 -13.23 8.87 -25.88
N ALA A 326 -13.40 7.55 -25.95
CA ALA A 326 -13.68 6.86 -27.21
C ALA A 326 -15.09 7.18 -27.74
N GLN A 327 -16.10 7.37 -26.89
CA GLN A 327 -17.41 7.87 -27.31
C GLN A 327 -17.35 9.33 -27.79
N HIS A 328 -16.58 10.18 -27.11
CA HIS A 328 -16.35 11.57 -27.56
C HIS A 328 -15.72 11.58 -28.95
N LEU A 329 -14.70 10.75 -29.16
CA LEU A 329 -14.08 10.58 -30.48
C LEU A 329 -15.10 10.15 -31.54
N LEU A 330 -15.97 9.16 -31.26
CA LEU A 330 -17.00 8.70 -32.19
C LEU A 330 -18.09 9.74 -32.48
N THR A 331 -18.29 10.70 -31.58
CA THR A 331 -19.33 11.73 -31.69
C THR A 331 -18.78 13.12 -32.05
N GLY A 332 -17.48 13.24 -32.33
CA GLY A 332 -16.84 14.50 -32.68
C GLY A 332 -16.69 15.48 -31.51
N GLN A 333 -16.74 15.00 -30.26
CA GLN A 333 -16.53 15.81 -29.05
C GLN A 333 -15.03 15.82 -28.65
N PRO A 334 -14.58 16.83 -27.87
CA PRO A 334 -13.21 16.88 -27.37
C PRO A 334 -12.82 15.65 -26.55
N LEU A 335 -11.62 15.11 -26.80
CA LEU A 335 -11.11 13.93 -26.09
C LEU A 335 -10.78 14.20 -24.61
N TYR A 336 -10.38 15.44 -24.29
CA TYR A 336 -9.82 15.81 -22.99
C TYR A 336 -10.71 16.82 -22.27
N ASP A 337 -11.00 16.54 -20.99
CA ASP A 337 -11.64 17.48 -20.06
C ASP A 337 -10.56 18.23 -19.27
N LEU A 338 -10.10 19.35 -19.84
CA LEU A 338 -9.01 20.15 -19.27
C LEU A 338 -9.40 20.85 -17.95
N GLU A 339 -10.69 21.16 -17.76
CA GLU A 339 -11.17 21.82 -16.55
C GLU A 339 -11.15 20.87 -15.35
N ALA A 340 -11.63 19.63 -15.53
CA ALA A 340 -11.53 18.59 -14.52
C ALA A 340 -10.06 18.27 -14.15
N LEU A 341 -9.15 18.34 -15.12
CA LEU A 341 -7.72 18.13 -14.90
C LEU A 341 -7.03 19.29 -14.19
N ALA A 342 -7.41 20.53 -14.52
CA ALA A 342 -6.89 21.72 -13.87
C ALA A 342 -7.32 21.79 -12.40
N SER A 343 -8.56 21.41 -12.10
CA SER A 343 -9.06 21.32 -10.72
C SER A 343 -8.47 20.14 -9.95
N ASN A 344 -8.25 19.01 -10.61
CA ASN A 344 -7.66 17.83 -10.01
C ASN A 344 -6.87 17.01 -11.04
N ALA A 345 -5.54 17.09 -10.98
CA ALA A 345 -4.65 16.30 -11.85
C ALA A 345 -4.85 14.78 -11.72
N PHE A 346 -5.54 14.32 -10.66
CA PHE A 346 -5.90 12.92 -10.40
C PHE A 346 -7.38 12.60 -10.62
N ALA A 347 -8.15 13.49 -11.25
CA ALA A 347 -9.54 13.23 -11.65
C ALA A 347 -9.65 11.95 -12.50
N THR A 348 -10.77 11.24 -12.43
CA THR A 348 -11.05 10.05 -13.24
C THR A 348 -11.46 10.43 -14.66
N THR A 349 -10.60 11.18 -15.34
CA THR A 349 -10.74 11.63 -16.73
C THR A 349 -9.67 11.02 -17.62
N TYR A 350 -9.86 11.12 -18.93
CA TYR A 350 -8.96 10.54 -19.92
C TYR A 350 -7.63 11.30 -19.97
N LYS A 351 -6.52 10.56 -19.82
CA LYS A 351 -5.16 11.11 -19.68
C LYS A 351 -4.12 10.42 -20.57
N TYR A 352 -4.58 9.83 -21.67
CA TYR A 352 -3.76 8.96 -22.52
C TYR A 352 -3.59 9.58 -23.90
N PRO A 353 -2.53 9.21 -24.65
CA PRO A 353 -2.38 9.71 -26.00
C PRO A 353 -3.58 9.30 -26.88
N PRO A 354 -3.91 10.07 -27.93
CA PRO A 354 -5.17 9.88 -28.67
C PRO A 354 -5.35 8.46 -29.26
N ILE A 355 -4.24 7.76 -29.54
CA ILE A 355 -4.28 6.39 -30.08
C ILE A 355 -4.98 5.40 -29.14
N THR A 356 -4.96 5.65 -27.82
CA THR A 356 -5.64 4.78 -26.86
C THR A 356 -7.15 4.88 -27.04
N ALA A 357 -7.71 6.07 -27.23
CA ALA A 357 -9.14 6.25 -27.51
C ALA A 357 -9.54 5.54 -28.81
N LEU A 358 -8.70 5.62 -29.86
CA LEU A 358 -8.91 4.89 -31.11
C LEU A 358 -8.96 3.38 -30.90
N LEU A 359 -8.02 2.81 -30.13
CA LEU A 359 -7.99 1.37 -29.82
C LEU A 359 -9.23 0.92 -29.01
N ILE A 360 -9.82 1.81 -28.22
CA ILE A 360 -11.00 1.53 -27.39
C ILE A 360 -12.31 1.78 -28.15
N SER A 361 -12.29 2.55 -29.24
CA SER A 361 -13.49 2.92 -30.03
C SER A 361 -14.39 1.75 -30.46
N PRO A 362 -13.89 0.53 -30.77
CA PRO A 362 -14.80 -0.59 -31.07
C PRO A 362 -15.62 -1.02 -29.85
N LEU A 363 -15.04 -0.95 -28.64
CA LEU A 363 -15.74 -1.28 -27.40
C LEU A 363 -16.71 -0.18 -26.98
N ALA A 364 -16.42 1.07 -27.32
CA ALA A 364 -17.26 2.23 -26.99
C ALA A 364 -18.62 2.27 -27.72
N GLN A 365 -18.78 1.45 -28.76
CA GLN A 365 -20.05 1.25 -29.47
C GLN A 365 -20.99 0.28 -28.74
N LEU A 366 -20.47 -0.48 -27.76
CA LEU A 366 -21.26 -1.42 -26.95
C LEU A 366 -21.75 -0.72 -25.68
N PRO A 367 -22.84 -1.19 -25.05
CA PRO A 367 -23.23 -0.72 -23.73
C PRO A 367 -22.09 -0.86 -22.72
N PHE A 368 -21.87 0.17 -21.89
CA PHE A 368 -20.73 0.24 -20.96
C PHE A 368 -20.49 -1.03 -20.12
N PRO A 369 -21.52 -1.70 -19.53
CA PRO A 369 -21.29 -2.94 -18.78
C PRO A 369 -20.67 -4.05 -19.62
N LEU A 370 -21.12 -4.21 -20.87
CA LEU A 370 -20.59 -5.22 -21.80
C LEU A 370 -19.17 -4.85 -22.26
N ALA A 371 -18.95 -3.58 -22.62
CA ALA A 371 -17.63 -3.06 -22.97
C ALA A 371 -16.61 -3.29 -21.85
N GLY A 372 -16.99 -2.98 -20.61
CA GLY A 372 -16.14 -3.19 -19.42
C GLY A 372 -15.85 -4.66 -19.14
N ALA A 373 -16.83 -5.55 -19.34
CA ALA A 373 -16.63 -7.00 -19.19
C ALA A 373 -15.66 -7.55 -20.23
N ILE A 374 -15.83 -7.18 -21.51
CA ILE A 374 -14.92 -7.58 -22.60
C ILE A 374 -13.52 -7.02 -22.33
N TRP A 375 -13.40 -5.76 -21.92
CA TRP A 375 -12.12 -5.15 -21.61
C TRP A 375 -11.37 -5.90 -20.50
N ARG A 376 -12.05 -6.23 -19.40
CA ARG A 376 -11.47 -7.04 -18.31
C ARG A 376 -11.02 -8.41 -18.80
N LEU A 377 -11.83 -9.06 -19.64
CA LEU A 377 -11.48 -10.34 -20.24
C LEU A 377 -10.20 -10.22 -21.07
N LEU A 378 -10.09 -9.18 -21.91
CA LEU A 378 -8.88 -8.90 -22.70
C LEU A 378 -7.66 -8.68 -21.80
N CYS A 379 -7.76 -7.88 -20.75
CA CYS A 379 -6.68 -7.69 -19.79
C CYS A 379 -6.27 -9.01 -19.09
N GLY A 380 -7.24 -9.81 -18.66
CA GLY A 380 -6.99 -11.12 -18.05
C GLY A 380 -6.31 -12.09 -19.00
N LEU A 381 -6.78 -12.17 -20.26
CA LEU A 381 -6.15 -12.95 -21.31
C LEU A 381 -4.73 -12.45 -21.60
N GLY A 382 -4.50 -11.13 -21.60
CA GLY A 382 -3.17 -10.53 -21.70
C GLY A 382 -2.21 -11.06 -20.63
N ALA A 383 -2.64 -11.07 -19.37
CA ALA A 383 -1.84 -11.62 -18.27
C ALA A 383 -1.43 -13.08 -18.54
N VAL A 384 -2.41 -13.93 -18.90
CA VAL A 384 -2.18 -15.37 -19.19
C VAL A 384 -1.24 -15.55 -20.38
N VAL A 385 -1.47 -14.85 -21.49
CA VAL A 385 -0.63 -14.91 -22.69
C VAL A 385 0.79 -14.45 -22.38
N GLY A 386 0.97 -13.36 -21.63
CA GLY A 386 2.28 -12.86 -21.22
C GLY A 386 3.06 -13.87 -20.37
N VAL A 387 2.40 -14.50 -19.40
CA VAL A 387 2.99 -15.57 -18.58
C VAL A 387 3.40 -16.77 -19.43
N ILE A 388 2.51 -17.26 -20.28
CA ILE A 388 2.79 -18.42 -21.15
C ILE A 388 3.94 -18.09 -22.11
N ALA A 389 3.91 -16.92 -22.74
CA ALA A 389 4.94 -16.49 -23.69
C ALA A 389 6.32 -16.39 -23.04
N LEU A 390 6.40 -15.83 -21.83
CA LEU A 390 7.64 -15.72 -21.08
C LEU A 390 8.15 -17.09 -20.61
N GLN A 391 7.27 -17.94 -20.11
CA GLN A 391 7.63 -19.25 -19.55
C GLN A 391 7.84 -20.34 -20.61
N LYS A 392 7.45 -20.14 -21.87
CA LYS A 392 7.85 -21.06 -22.96
C LYS A 392 9.37 -21.22 -23.09
N GLN A 393 10.15 -20.28 -22.54
CA GLN A 393 11.62 -20.41 -22.46
C GLN A 393 12.10 -21.28 -21.29
N ALA A 394 11.28 -21.48 -20.26
CA ALA A 394 11.54 -22.32 -19.09
C ALA A 394 10.57 -23.51 -19.12
N THR A 395 10.98 -24.58 -19.79
CA THR A 395 10.19 -25.73 -20.27
C THR A 395 9.35 -26.55 -19.27
N SER A 396 9.14 -26.10 -18.02
CA SER A 396 8.42 -26.86 -16.99
C SER A 396 6.95 -26.44 -16.84
N ARG A 397 6.03 -27.43 -16.78
CA ARG A 397 4.61 -27.20 -16.43
C ARG A 397 4.45 -26.48 -15.09
N THR A 398 5.39 -26.73 -14.16
CA THR A 398 5.47 -26.08 -12.85
C THR A 398 5.63 -24.57 -12.97
N SER A 399 6.49 -24.08 -13.89
CA SER A 399 6.69 -22.64 -14.10
C SER A 399 5.43 -21.94 -14.61
N ILE A 400 4.65 -22.61 -15.47
CA ILE A 400 3.35 -22.10 -15.94
C ILE A 400 2.34 -22.08 -14.80
N ALA A 401 2.23 -23.16 -14.02
CA ALA A 401 1.33 -23.24 -12.87
C ALA A 401 1.64 -22.15 -11.82
N ILE A 402 2.93 -21.91 -11.56
CA ILE A 402 3.39 -20.81 -10.72
C ILE A 402 2.96 -19.47 -11.29
N GLY A 403 3.16 -19.23 -12.59
CA GLY A 403 2.77 -17.96 -13.20
C GLY A 403 1.26 -17.72 -13.16
N VAL A 404 0.45 -18.76 -13.34
CA VAL A 404 -1.01 -18.69 -13.12
C VAL A 404 -1.31 -18.40 -11.65
N GLY A 405 -0.62 -19.07 -10.73
CA GLY A 405 -0.71 -18.79 -9.30
C GLY A 405 -0.39 -17.34 -8.96
N LEU A 406 0.60 -16.72 -9.62
CA LEU A 406 0.93 -15.30 -9.47
C LEU A 406 -0.18 -14.39 -10.00
N ILE A 407 -0.79 -14.70 -11.15
CA ILE A 407 -1.94 -13.93 -11.66
C ILE A 407 -3.07 -13.91 -10.61
N ILE A 408 -3.36 -15.07 -10.00
CA ILE A 408 -4.42 -15.20 -8.99
C ILE A 408 -4.03 -14.52 -7.68
N ALA A 409 -2.79 -14.69 -7.21
CA ALA A 409 -2.36 -14.24 -5.89
C ALA A 409 -1.94 -12.76 -5.84
N LEU A 410 -1.40 -12.21 -6.93
CA LEU A 410 -0.77 -10.90 -6.92
C LEU A 410 -1.85 -9.80 -6.92
N SER A 411 -2.05 -9.17 -5.77
CA SER A 411 -3.01 -8.08 -5.58
C SER A 411 -2.99 -7.02 -6.70
N PRO A 412 -1.82 -6.52 -7.17
CA PRO A 412 -1.75 -5.62 -8.32
C PRO A 412 -2.50 -6.08 -9.58
N VAL A 413 -2.51 -7.39 -9.87
CA VAL A 413 -3.23 -7.97 -11.03
C VAL A 413 -4.74 -7.81 -10.83
N SER A 414 -5.25 -8.21 -9.67
CA SER A 414 -6.68 -8.05 -9.35
C SER A 414 -7.10 -6.57 -9.36
N ARG A 415 -6.25 -5.65 -8.88
CA ARG A 415 -6.54 -4.22 -8.92
C ARG A 415 -6.54 -3.66 -10.34
N SER A 416 -5.61 -4.07 -11.19
CA SER A 416 -5.61 -3.69 -12.60
C SER A 416 -6.91 -4.15 -13.30
N LEU A 417 -7.37 -5.38 -13.03
CA LEU A 417 -8.66 -5.87 -13.54
C LEU A 417 -9.87 -5.12 -12.95
N ARG A 418 -9.87 -4.87 -11.64
CA ARG A 418 -10.94 -4.14 -10.95
C ARG A 418 -11.12 -2.75 -11.56
N PHE A 419 -10.05 -2.00 -11.71
CA PHE A 419 -10.09 -0.65 -12.26
C PHE A 419 -10.24 -0.63 -13.78
N GLY A 420 -9.97 -1.75 -14.46
CA GLY A 420 -10.00 -1.86 -15.91
C GLY A 420 -8.80 -1.14 -16.54
N GLN A 421 -7.62 -1.35 -16.00
CA GLN A 421 -6.39 -0.70 -16.43
C GLN A 421 -5.60 -1.55 -17.45
N PRO A 422 -4.83 -0.93 -18.37
CA PRO A 422 -4.21 -1.62 -19.50
C PRO A 422 -2.89 -2.33 -19.18
N GLU A 423 -2.39 -2.32 -17.93
CA GLU A 423 -1.04 -2.82 -17.61
C GLU A 423 -0.82 -4.27 -18.01
N LEU A 424 -1.84 -5.12 -17.88
CA LEU A 424 -1.73 -6.54 -18.23
C LEU A 424 -1.61 -6.75 -19.75
N LEU A 425 -2.22 -5.87 -20.55
CA LEU A 425 -2.02 -5.84 -22.01
C LEU A 425 -0.64 -5.30 -22.36
N ILE A 426 -0.17 -4.25 -21.66
CA ILE A 426 1.18 -3.71 -21.82
C ILE A 426 2.24 -4.76 -21.47
N PHE A 427 2.04 -5.52 -20.39
CA PHE A 427 2.87 -6.65 -20.00
C PHE A 427 2.95 -7.69 -21.13
N ALA A 428 1.79 -8.16 -21.62
CA ALA A 428 1.71 -9.15 -22.68
C ALA A 428 2.37 -8.66 -23.97
N GLY A 429 2.03 -7.45 -24.40
CA GLY A 429 2.56 -6.82 -25.59
C GLY A 429 4.08 -6.62 -25.50
N GLY A 430 4.60 -6.17 -24.35
CA GLY A 430 6.03 -5.99 -24.14
C GLY A 430 6.81 -7.30 -24.17
N VAL A 431 6.26 -8.37 -23.59
CA VAL A 431 6.84 -9.73 -23.67
C VAL A 431 6.82 -10.22 -25.12
N ILE A 432 5.69 -10.13 -25.82
CA ILE A 432 5.55 -10.56 -27.22
C ILE A 432 6.49 -9.77 -28.13
N ALA A 433 6.52 -8.44 -28.00
CA ALA A 433 7.39 -7.57 -28.80
C ALA A 433 8.87 -7.90 -28.55
N SER A 434 9.25 -8.17 -27.31
CA SER A 434 10.61 -8.59 -26.97
C SER A 434 10.94 -9.95 -27.56
N LEU A 435 10.04 -10.93 -27.47
CA LEU A 435 10.20 -12.24 -28.12
C LEU A 435 10.33 -12.11 -29.64
N MET A 436 9.53 -11.27 -30.30
CA MET A 436 9.66 -10.98 -31.73
C MET A 436 11.08 -10.52 -32.08
N LEU A 437 11.68 -9.66 -31.25
CA LEU A 437 13.06 -9.22 -31.46
C LEU A 437 14.07 -10.37 -31.28
N LEU A 438 13.89 -11.21 -30.26
CA LEU A 438 14.74 -12.38 -30.04
C LEU A 438 14.67 -13.35 -31.22
N HIS A 439 13.50 -13.47 -31.86
CA HIS A 439 13.28 -14.25 -33.09
C HIS A 439 13.55 -13.45 -34.38
N LYS A 440 14.37 -12.40 -34.33
CA LYS A 440 14.83 -11.60 -35.48
C LYS A 440 13.71 -10.87 -36.26
N ARG A 441 12.49 -10.77 -35.73
CA ARG A 441 11.38 -9.97 -36.29
C ARG A 441 11.46 -8.51 -35.83
N THR A 442 12.53 -7.84 -36.23
CA THR A 442 12.93 -6.51 -35.74
C THR A 442 11.85 -5.44 -35.93
N TRP A 443 11.26 -5.33 -37.12
CA TRP A 443 10.24 -4.32 -37.41
C TRP A 443 8.95 -4.56 -36.62
N ALA A 444 8.43 -5.79 -36.61
CA ALA A 444 7.22 -6.12 -35.85
C ALA A 444 7.40 -5.82 -34.35
N SER A 445 8.56 -6.17 -33.79
CA SER A 445 8.91 -5.82 -32.41
C SER A 445 8.89 -4.31 -32.17
N ALA A 446 9.57 -3.55 -33.03
CA ALA A 446 9.72 -2.11 -32.89
C ALA A 446 8.38 -1.37 -33.05
N LEU A 447 7.57 -1.76 -34.03
CA LEU A 447 6.24 -1.17 -34.26
C LEU A 447 5.28 -1.47 -33.10
N LEU A 448 5.34 -2.68 -32.52
CA LEU A 448 4.52 -3.02 -31.36
C LEU A 448 4.98 -2.26 -30.11
N TRP A 449 6.29 -2.16 -29.84
CA TRP A 449 6.79 -1.33 -28.74
C TRP A 449 6.43 0.14 -28.91
N ALA A 450 6.46 0.68 -30.13
CA ALA A 450 6.04 2.04 -30.42
C ALA A 450 4.54 2.24 -30.13
N LEU A 451 3.70 1.29 -30.53
CA LEU A 451 2.27 1.30 -30.21
C LEU A 451 2.03 1.29 -28.69
N LEU A 452 2.75 0.44 -27.96
CA LEU A 452 2.63 0.36 -26.50
C LEU A 452 3.06 1.67 -25.81
N ALA A 453 4.15 2.28 -26.27
CA ALA A 453 4.65 3.57 -25.78
C ALA A 453 3.71 4.75 -26.10
N LEU A 454 2.88 4.64 -27.14
CA LEU A 454 1.84 5.62 -27.43
C LEU A 454 0.50 5.25 -26.80
N ALA A 455 0.27 4.00 -26.42
CA ALA A 455 -0.92 3.63 -25.66
C ALA A 455 -0.84 4.16 -24.21
N LYS A 456 0.37 4.15 -23.63
CA LYS A 456 0.73 4.74 -22.34
C LYS A 456 2.20 5.11 -22.45
N ILE A 457 2.67 6.24 -21.91
CA ILE A 457 4.02 6.75 -22.25
C ILE A 457 5.17 6.03 -21.55
N TYR A 458 5.00 5.63 -20.29
CA TYR A 458 6.11 5.03 -19.52
C TYR A 458 6.73 3.73 -20.08
N PRO A 459 6.04 2.85 -20.86
CA PRO A 459 6.64 1.71 -21.54
C PRO A 459 7.80 2.08 -22.46
N LEU A 460 7.90 3.33 -22.91
CA LEU A 460 9.09 3.83 -23.62
C LEU A 460 10.37 3.56 -22.81
N LEU A 461 10.32 3.74 -21.49
CA LEU A 461 11.47 3.54 -20.61
C LEU A 461 11.89 2.05 -20.49
N PHE A 462 10.95 1.11 -20.70
CA PHE A 462 11.28 -0.32 -20.71
C PHE A 462 12.08 -0.74 -21.94
N THR A 463 12.16 0.10 -22.97
CA THR A 463 12.93 -0.21 -24.17
C THR A 463 14.44 -0.07 -23.97
N LEU A 464 14.90 0.43 -22.82
CA LEU A 464 16.32 0.67 -22.55
C LEU A 464 17.23 -0.56 -22.82
N PRO A 465 16.91 -1.80 -22.38
CA PRO A 465 17.72 -2.97 -22.72
C PRO A 465 17.79 -3.23 -24.24
N LEU A 466 16.74 -2.89 -24.99
CA LEU A 466 16.69 -3.03 -26.45
C LEU A 466 17.63 -2.01 -27.13
N LEU A 467 17.64 -0.77 -26.63
CA LEU A 467 18.53 0.29 -27.10
C LEU A 467 20.00 -0.06 -26.82
N ILE A 468 20.30 -0.54 -25.61
CA ILE A 468 21.65 -0.92 -25.19
C ILE A 468 22.23 -2.08 -26.02
N ARG A 469 21.40 -2.99 -26.56
CA ARG A 469 21.87 -4.01 -27.53
C ARG A 469 22.41 -3.42 -28.85
N GLY A 470 22.34 -2.10 -29.07
CA GLY A 470 22.90 -1.44 -30.24
C GLY A 470 22.21 -1.84 -31.55
N ARG A 471 20.93 -2.23 -31.49
CA ARG A 471 20.18 -2.65 -32.68
C ARG A 471 19.64 -1.44 -33.43
N TRP A 472 20.50 -0.72 -34.15
CA TRP A 472 20.15 0.49 -34.92
C TRP A 472 18.93 0.32 -35.83
N ARG A 473 18.79 -0.85 -36.49
CA ARG A 473 17.59 -1.18 -37.29
C ARG A 473 16.31 -1.18 -36.45
N TRP A 474 16.38 -1.69 -35.24
CA TRP A 474 15.25 -1.67 -34.30
C TRP A 474 14.94 -0.24 -33.86
N MET A 475 15.96 0.55 -33.55
CA MET A 475 15.81 1.97 -33.16
C MET A 475 15.17 2.80 -34.28
N GLY A 476 15.63 2.62 -35.52
CA GLY A 476 15.04 3.29 -36.70
C GLY A 476 13.59 2.87 -36.91
N ALA A 477 13.30 1.56 -36.87
CA ALA A 477 11.94 1.04 -36.98
C ALA A 477 11.03 1.53 -35.85
N PHE A 478 11.57 1.69 -34.63
CA PHE A 478 10.84 2.19 -33.47
C PHE A 478 10.50 3.68 -33.65
N GLY A 479 11.47 4.49 -34.10
CA GLY A 479 11.25 5.90 -34.44
C GLY A 479 10.20 6.08 -35.54
N VAL A 480 10.30 5.28 -36.62
CA VAL A 480 9.27 5.25 -37.67
C VAL A 480 7.92 4.83 -37.11
N GLY A 481 7.88 3.84 -36.21
CA GLY A 481 6.66 3.42 -35.53
C GLY A 481 6.03 4.53 -34.70
N ILE A 482 6.82 5.26 -33.89
CA ILE A 482 6.31 6.37 -33.07
C ILE A 482 5.71 7.47 -33.96
N ILE A 483 6.42 7.85 -35.02
CA ILE A 483 5.93 8.86 -35.97
C ILE A 483 4.68 8.34 -36.68
N GLY A 484 4.72 7.13 -37.23
CA GLY A 484 3.62 6.54 -37.98
C GLY A 484 2.34 6.38 -37.17
N TRP A 485 2.44 5.86 -35.95
CA TRP A 485 1.29 5.72 -35.05
C TRP A 485 0.76 7.07 -34.56
N SER A 486 1.62 8.04 -34.30
CA SER A 486 1.19 9.39 -33.91
C SER A 486 0.48 10.09 -35.05
N LEU A 487 1.02 10.02 -36.28
CA LEU A 487 0.38 10.57 -37.47
C LEU A 487 -0.94 9.87 -37.76
N PHE A 488 -0.97 8.53 -37.73
CA PHE A 488 -2.20 7.76 -37.90
C PHE A 488 -3.27 8.16 -36.89
N SER A 489 -2.87 8.32 -35.62
CA SER A 489 -3.78 8.76 -34.58
C SER A 489 -4.33 10.16 -34.86
N ASN A 490 -3.45 11.14 -35.13
CA ASN A 490 -3.86 12.52 -35.39
C ASN A 490 -4.74 12.65 -36.64
N LEU A 491 -4.49 11.85 -37.68
CA LEU A 491 -5.32 11.83 -38.88
C LEU A 491 -6.76 11.38 -38.59
N LEU A 492 -6.94 10.46 -37.64
CA LEU A 492 -8.27 9.92 -37.29
C LEU A 492 -8.96 10.69 -36.16
N THR A 493 -8.22 11.29 -35.24
CA THR A 493 -8.78 12.04 -34.09
C THR A 493 -8.92 13.53 -34.34
N GLY A 494 -8.47 14.01 -35.50
CA GLY A 494 -8.21 15.43 -35.73
C GLY A 494 -6.82 15.82 -35.24
N TRP A 495 -6.21 16.79 -35.94
CA TRP A 495 -4.90 17.35 -35.60
C TRP A 495 -4.97 18.17 -34.30
N ASP A 496 -5.09 17.47 -33.18
CA ASP A 496 -5.21 18.06 -31.85
C ASP A 496 -3.93 17.79 -31.02
N LEU A 497 -3.18 18.87 -30.76
CA LEU A 497 -1.95 18.83 -29.97
C LEU A 497 -2.19 19.01 -28.46
N VAL A 498 -3.45 19.10 -28.00
CA VAL A 498 -3.81 19.28 -26.59
C VAL A 498 -3.14 18.24 -25.70
N PHE A 499 -3.04 16.98 -26.14
CA PHE A 499 -2.33 15.95 -25.40
C PHE A 499 -0.89 16.36 -25.08
N TRP A 500 -0.13 16.80 -26.09
CA TRP A 500 1.29 17.09 -25.94
C TRP A 500 1.56 18.44 -25.28
N ARG A 501 0.72 19.44 -25.56
CA ARG A 501 0.90 20.81 -25.06
C ARG A 501 0.39 20.99 -23.64
N ASP A 502 -0.82 20.49 -23.36
CA ASP A 502 -1.56 20.86 -22.16
C ASP A 502 -1.60 19.70 -21.15
N LEU A 503 -1.79 18.47 -21.62
CA LEU A 503 -1.93 17.30 -20.74
C LEU A 503 -0.59 16.68 -20.35
N PHE A 504 0.32 16.43 -21.29
CA PHE A 504 1.56 15.71 -21.02
C PHE A 504 2.41 16.37 -19.92
N PRO A 505 2.56 17.71 -19.86
CA PRO A 505 3.24 18.37 -18.75
C PRO A 505 2.56 18.15 -17.39
N SER A 506 1.22 18.03 -17.37
CA SER A 506 0.44 17.83 -16.14
C SER A 506 0.51 16.40 -15.60
N LEU A 507 0.87 15.41 -16.44
CA LEU A 507 1.17 14.03 -16.02
C LEU A 507 2.37 13.95 -15.06
N GLY A 508 3.19 15.01 -14.99
CA GLY A 508 4.25 15.17 -14.01
C GLY A 508 3.76 15.49 -12.59
N ALA A 509 2.44 15.60 -12.36
CA ALA A 509 1.86 15.76 -11.03
C ALA A 509 2.30 14.63 -10.09
N ARG A 510 2.53 14.99 -8.83
CA ARG A 510 3.13 14.11 -7.81
C ARG A 510 2.14 13.95 -6.68
N ASP A 511 2.14 12.81 -6.00
CA ASP A 511 1.14 12.52 -4.98
C ASP A 511 1.71 11.70 -3.82
N GLY A 512 1.33 12.06 -2.59
CA GLY A 512 1.79 11.39 -1.36
C GLY A 512 0.92 10.21 -0.91
N ARG A 513 -0.19 9.88 -1.58
CA ARG A 513 -1.10 8.82 -1.13
C ARG A 513 -0.40 7.48 -0.99
N LEU A 514 -0.82 6.68 -0.02
CA LEU A 514 -0.28 5.32 0.20
C LEU A 514 -0.37 4.42 -1.03
N SER A 515 -1.32 4.68 -1.93
CA SER A 515 -1.43 3.97 -3.21
C SER A 515 -0.34 4.35 -4.21
N ASN A 516 0.35 5.49 -4.05
CA ASN A 516 1.53 5.84 -4.85
C ASN A 516 2.77 5.14 -4.27
N LEU A 517 3.22 4.14 -5.02
CA LEU A 517 4.31 3.23 -4.66
C LEU A 517 5.65 3.65 -5.26
N ALA A 518 5.71 4.79 -5.96
CA ALA A 518 6.95 5.39 -6.42
C ALA A 518 7.74 6.01 -5.25
N LEU A 519 9.01 6.32 -5.49
CA LEU A 519 9.86 7.07 -4.56
C LEU A 519 9.27 8.42 -4.19
N TYR A 520 8.59 9.07 -5.13
CA TYR A 520 7.86 10.31 -4.90
C TYR A 520 6.85 10.16 -3.75
N GLY A 521 6.02 9.11 -3.78
CA GLY A 521 5.05 8.85 -2.72
C GLY A 521 5.71 8.54 -1.38
N LEU A 522 6.72 7.66 -1.37
CA LEU A 522 7.46 7.32 -0.14
C LEU A 522 8.08 8.55 0.51
N LEU A 523 8.83 9.35 -0.25
CA LEU A 523 9.53 10.52 0.29
C LEU A 523 8.54 11.59 0.75
N ALA A 524 7.45 11.80 0.03
CA ALA A 524 6.40 12.74 0.43
C ALA A 524 5.85 12.39 1.80
N ARG A 525 5.53 11.11 2.06
CA ARG A 525 5.01 10.67 3.36
C ARG A 525 6.04 10.69 4.47
N LEU A 526 7.34 10.59 4.16
CA LEU A 526 8.40 10.71 5.16
C LEU A 526 8.62 12.16 5.60
N VAL A 527 8.51 13.10 4.67
CA VAL A 527 8.69 14.53 4.95
C VAL A 527 7.41 15.11 5.56
N GLU A 528 6.28 14.83 4.94
CA GLU A 528 4.95 15.32 5.30
C GLU A 528 3.95 14.14 5.39
N PRO A 529 3.90 13.45 6.55
CA PRO A 529 3.05 12.27 6.76
C PRO A 529 1.57 12.48 6.45
N THR A 530 1.04 13.71 6.55
CA THR A 530 -0.36 14.07 6.26
C THR A 530 -0.74 13.95 4.77
N THR A 531 0.24 13.91 3.86
CA THR A 531 0.00 13.76 2.41
C THR A 531 -0.59 12.40 2.02
N TYR A 532 -0.57 11.43 2.93
CA TYR A 532 -1.08 10.07 2.70
C TYR A 532 -2.58 10.00 2.37
N SER A 533 -3.39 10.96 2.84
CA SER A 533 -4.85 10.98 2.70
C SER A 533 -5.37 12.09 1.78
N GLY A 534 -4.73 13.26 1.77
CA GLY A 534 -5.21 14.46 1.06
C GLY A 534 -5.07 14.39 -0.46
N GLY A 535 -4.13 13.62 -0.99
CA GLY A 535 -3.70 13.74 -2.38
C GLY A 535 -3.19 15.14 -2.74
N GLY A 536 -2.71 15.31 -3.96
CA GLY A 536 -2.21 16.59 -4.46
C GLY A 536 -0.68 16.69 -4.49
N ASN A 537 -0.20 17.77 -5.10
CA ASN A 537 1.21 17.96 -5.40
C ASN A 537 2.06 18.04 -4.14
N ILE A 538 3.09 17.19 -4.10
CA ILE A 538 4.06 17.17 -3.00
C ILE A 538 4.95 18.43 -3.06
N PRO A 539 5.54 18.86 -1.93
CA PRO A 539 6.44 20.02 -1.91
C PRO A 539 7.58 19.90 -2.92
N SER A 540 7.97 21.00 -3.54
CA SER A 540 8.99 21.04 -4.60
C SER A 540 10.35 20.50 -4.14
N SER A 541 10.71 20.68 -2.86
CA SER A 541 11.93 20.15 -2.25
C SER A 541 11.93 18.61 -2.21
N VAL A 542 10.83 17.99 -1.79
CA VAL A 542 10.66 16.52 -1.76
C VAL A 542 10.72 15.96 -3.18
N ALA A 543 10.08 16.67 -4.11
CA ALA A 543 10.09 16.27 -5.50
C ALA A 543 11.47 16.38 -6.16
N GLY A 544 12.26 17.41 -5.81
CA GLY A 544 13.64 17.55 -6.25
C GLY A 544 14.52 16.41 -5.74
N LEU A 545 14.38 16.05 -4.46
CA LEU A 545 15.09 14.90 -3.89
C LEU A 545 14.69 13.58 -4.57
N ALA A 546 13.39 13.35 -4.77
CA ALA A 546 12.88 12.18 -5.47
C ALA A 546 13.40 12.09 -6.91
N LEU A 547 13.49 13.22 -7.62
CA LEU A 547 14.06 13.31 -8.96
C LEU A 547 15.54 12.94 -8.96
N ILE A 548 16.34 13.49 -8.04
CA ILE A 548 17.79 13.20 -7.94
C ILE A 548 18.01 11.71 -7.64
N LEU A 549 17.29 11.16 -6.65
CA LEU A 549 17.39 9.74 -6.30
C LEU A 549 16.91 8.84 -7.43
N GLY A 550 15.83 9.21 -8.11
CA GLY A 550 15.30 8.49 -9.27
C GLY A 550 16.28 8.50 -10.45
N ALA A 551 16.88 9.66 -10.76
CA ALA A 551 17.91 9.78 -11.79
C ALA A 551 19.14 8.93 -11.45
N GLY A 552 19.61 8.97 -10.19
CA GLY A 552 20.70 8.11 -9.72
C GLY A 552 20.41 6.62 -9.88
N LEU A 553 19.21 6.17 -9.51
CA LEU A 553 18.77 4.79 -9.71
C LEU A 553 18.66 4.40 -11.18
N TYR A 554 18.18 5.31 -12.04
CA TYR A 554 18.09 5.08 -13.48
C TYR A 554 19.47 4.96 -14.12
N ILE A 555 20.41 5.86 -13.79
CA ILE A 555 21.80 5.81 -14.26
C ILE A 555 22.48 4.52 -13.79
N MET A 556 22.35 4.17 -12.50
CA MET A 556 22.89 2.93 -11.95
C MET A 556 22.33 1.69 -12.67
N SER A 557 21.01 1.66 -12.88
CA SER A 557 20.36 0.56 -13.61
C SER A 557 20.86 0.46 -15.04
N THR A 558 21.00 1.60 -15.72
CA THR A 558 21.53 1.68 -17.09
C THR A 558 22.95 1.13 -17.16
N PHE A 559 23.82 1.51 -16.24
CA PHE A 559 25.20 1.02 -16.17
C PHE A 559 25.27 -0.49 -15.91
N LEU A 560 24.50 -0.99 -14.94
CA LEU A 560 24.43 -2.42 -14.62
C LEU A 560 23.90 -3.24 -15.80
N ILE A 561 22.84 -2.76 -16.46
CA ILE A 561 22.28 -3.37 -17.66
C ILE A 561 23.33 -3.40 -18.76
N TRP A 562 23.97 -2.27 -19.09
CA TRP A 562 25.00 -2.20 -20.11
C TRP A 562 26.13 -3.19 -19.86
N LYS A 563 26.67 -3.25 -18.64
CA LYS A 563 27.71 -4.21 -18.26
C LYS A 563 27.22 -5.65 -18.38
N HIS A 564 26.03 -5.96 -17.85
CA HIS A 564 25.48 -7.30 -17.83
C HIS A 564 25.15 -7.83 -19.23
N MET A 565 24.73 -6.94 -20.13
CA MET A 565 24.37 -7.25 -21.50
C MET A 565 25.55 -7.52 -22.43
N GLN A 566 26.79 -7.26 -21.99
CA GLN A 566 28.01 -7.68 -22.71
C GLN A 566 28.08 -9.20 -22.91
N THR A 567 27.40 -9.98 -22.06
CA THR A 567 27.27 -11.44 -22.21
C THR A 567 26.43 -11.85 -23.42
N ASN A 568 25.59 -10.94 -23.95
CA ASN A 568 24.73 -11.09 -25.12
C ASN A 568 23.88 -12.38 -25.16
N THR A 569 23.31 -12.78 -24.02
CA THR A 569 22.39 -13.93 -23.91
C THR A 569 20.94 -13.48 -23.78
N ASP A 570 19.98 -14.35 -24.09
CA ASP A 570 18.54 -14.06 -23.86
C ASP A 570 18.22 -13.97 -22.37
N ALA A 571 18.92 -14.77 -21.56
CA ALA A 571 18.93 -14.69 -20.12
C ALA A 571 19.25 -13.28 -19.60
N SER A 572 20.36 -12.69 -20.06
CA SER A 572 20.76 -11.36 -19.61
C SER A 572 19.81 -10.26 -20.07
N PHE A 573 19.14 -10.44 -21.22
CA PHE A 573 18.08 -9.54 -21.67
C PHE A 573 16.86 -9.54 -20.74
N TRP A 574 16.36 -10.72 -20.34
CA TRP A 574 15.22 -10.79 -19.43
C TRP A 574 15.56 -10.30 -18.02
N GLU A 575 16.77 -10.59 -17.53
CA GLU A 575 17.24 -10.04 -16.25
C GLU A 575 17.32 -8.51 -16.32
N ALA A 576 17.90 -7.95 -17.39
CA ALA A 576 17.91 -6.50 -17.65
C ALA A 576 16.49 -5.89 -17.69
N SER A 577 15.57 -6.59 -18.35
CA SER A 577 14.15 -6.20 -18.44
C SER A 577 13.46 -6.23 -17.07
N GLY A 578 13.81 -7.19 -16.21
CA GLY A 578 13.36 -7.25 -14.82
C GLY A 578 13.84 -6.06 -14.00
N LEU A 579 15.15 -5.74 -14.06
CA LEU A 579 15.71 -4.59 -13.34
C LEU A 579 15.07 -3.27 -13.79
N ILE A 580 15.00 -3.01 -15.10
CA ILE A 580 14.43 -1.76 -15.61
C ILE A 580 12.94 -1.62 -15.28
N THR A 581 12.19 -2.73 -15.21
CA THR A 581 10.79 -2.72 -14.80
C THR A 581 10.65 -2.20 -13.37
N CYS A 582 11.44 -2.76 -12.43
CA CYS A 582 11.49 -2.26 -11.05
C CYS A 582 11.92 -0.78 -10.99
N THR A 583 12.95 -0.41 -11.77
CA THR A 583 13.46 0.97 -11.80
C THR A 583 12.39 1.95 -12.24
N VAL A 584 11.74 1.72 -13.39
CA VAL A 584 10.71 2.62 -13.92
C VAL A 584 9.56 2.78 -12.93
N LEU A 585 9.07 1.69 -12.34
CA LEU A 585 7.99 1.75 -11.34
C LEU A 585 8.37 2.49 -10.06
N LEU A 586 9.67 2.55 -9.71
CA LEU A 586 10.18 3.34 -8.59
C LEU A 586 10.31 4.83 -8.92
N ILE A 587 10.66 5.19 -10.17
CA ILE A 587 11.06 6.55 -10.53
C ILE A 587 9.98 7.38 -11.23
N ILE A 588 8.93 6.76 -11.77
CA ILE A 588 7.82 7.53 -12.35
C ILE A 588 7.14 8.39 -11.27
N PRO A 589 6.57 9.57 -11.61
CA PRO A 589 5.99 10.48 -10.61
C PRO A 589 4.90 9.82 -9.75
N VAL A 590 4.10 8.97 -10.38
CA VAL A 590 3.02 8.24 -9.76
C VAL A 590 3.00 6.80 -10.27
N SER A 591 3.14 5.88 -9.34
CA SER A 591 3.08 4.44 -9.57
C SER A 591 1.97 3.86 -8.71
N TRP A 592 0.74 3.90 -9.25
CA TRP A 592 -0.40 3.35 -8.53
C TRP A 592 -0.26 1.83 -8.33
N ASP A 593 -1.00 1.31 -7.38
CA ASP A 593 -1.07 -0.12 -7.08
C ASP A 593 -1.23 -1.05 -8.29
N HIS A 594 -2.05 -0.69 -9.29
CA HIS A 594 -2.25 -1.47 -10.51
C HIS A 594 -1.06 -1.41 -11.47
N TYR A 595 -0.20 -0.39 -11.40
CA TYR A 595 1.04 -0.30 -12.21
C TYR A 595 1.98 -1.47 -11.88
N GLN A 596 1.92 -1.94 -10.63
CA GLN A 596 2.71 -3.05 -10.12
C GLN A 596 2.32 -4.41 -10.72
N ALA A 597 1.24 -4.49 -11.51
CA ALA A 597 0.94 -5.69 -12.28
C ALA A 597 2.09 -6.07 -13.24
N LEU A 598 2.88 -5.08 -13.68
CA LEU A 598 4.08 -5.29 -14.48
C LEU A 598 5.20 -6.03 -13.73
N LEU A 599 5.15 -6.10 -12.40
CA LEU A 599 6.09 -6.91 -11.60
C LEU A 599 5.96 -8.42 -11.87
N LEU A 600 4.91 -8.86 -12.58
CA LEU A 600 4.86 -10.22 -13.13
C LEU A 600 6.16 -10.56 -13.89
N LEU A 601 6.70 -9.63 -14.70
CA LEU A 601 7.95 -9.85 -15.43
C LEU A 601 9.14 -10.15 -14.49
N PRO A 602 9.59 -9.22 -13.62
CA PRO A 602 10.73 -9.48 -12.74
C PRO A 602 10.48 -10.66 -11.78
N LEU A 603 9.25 -10.89 -11.31
CA LEU A 603 8.95 -12.05 -10.47
C LEU A 603 9.14 -13.37 -11.22
N LEU A 604 8.60 -13.51 -12.43
CA LEU A 604 8.75 -14.73 -13.24
C LEU A 604 10.20 -14.98 -13.65
N VAL A 605 10.92 -13.92 -14.04
CA VAL A 605 12.33 -14.01 -14.43
C VAL A 605 13.21 -14.43 -13.25
N SER A 606 12.99 -13.81 -12.08
CA SER A 606 13.78 -14.12 -10.88
C SER A 606 13.49 -15.52 -10.34
N MET A 607 12.23 -15.99 -10.38
CA MET A 607 11.86 -17.35 -9.93
C MET A 607 12.60 -18.46 -10.68
N ASN A 608 12.78 -18.30 -11.99
CA ASN A 608 13.54 -19.25 -12.81
C ASN A 608 15.03 -19.32 -12.42
N ARG A 609 15.49 -18.45 -11.52
CA ARG A 609 16.88 -18.34 -11.06
C ARG A 609 17.08 -18.66 -9.57
N LEU A 610 16.01 -18.91 -8.82
CA LEU A 610 16.08 -19.12 -7.37
C LEU A 610 16.71 -20.45 -6.94
N SER A 611 17.04 -21.34 -7.89
CA SER A 611 17.65 -22.64 -7.59
C SER A 611 19.12 -22.58 -7.13
N GLN A 612 19.78 -21.41 -7.10
CA GLN A 612 21.25 -21.34 -7.02
C GLN A 612 21.89 -20.60 -5.83
N ALA A 613 21.15 -19.97 -4.89
CA ALA A 613 21.77 -19.39 -3.67
C ALA A 613 20.79 -19.10 -2.52
N ASN A 614 21.18 -19.42 -1.27
CA ASN A 614 20.34 -19.25 -0.07
C ASN A 614 20.04 -17.77 0.28
N ALA A 615 20.99 -16.85 0.07
CA ALA A 615 20.79 -15.43 0.42
C ALA A 615 19.88 -14.69 -0.57
N ASP A 616 19.96 -15.05 -1.85
CA ASP A 616 19.13 -14.50 -2.92
C ASP A 616 17.67 -14.95 -2.78
N LEU A 617 17.45 -16.18 -2.31
CA LEU A 617 16.12 -16.69 -1.99
C LEU A 617 15.45 -15.90 -0.87
N LEU A 618 16.18 -15.54 0.19
CA LEU A 618 15.62 -14.77 1.31
C LEU A 618 15.25 -13.35 0.90
N LEU A 619 16.11 -12.68 0.13
CA LEU A 619 15.84 -11.33 -0.40
C LEU A 619 14.62 -11.36 -1.33
N TRP A 620 14.53 -12.38 -2.19
CA TRP A 620 13.40 -12.57 -3.09
C TRP A 620 12.10 -12.84 -2.32
N LEU A 621 12.12 -13.75 -1.33
CA LEU A 621 10.95 -14.05 -0.51
C LEU A 621 10.46 -12.82 0.23
N GLY A 622 11.37 -12.01 0.78
CA GLY A 622 11.01 -10.76 1.45
C GLY A 622 10.45 -9.70 0.49
N ALA A 623 11.01 -9.58 -0.71
CA ALA A 623 10.43 -8.73 -1.75
C ALA A 623 9.02 -9.20 -2.12
N TYR A 624 8.87 -10.50 -2.40
CA TYR A 624 7.61 -11.11 -2.85
C TYR A 624 6.50 -10.97 -1.81
N SER A 625 6.76 -11.26 -0.54
CA SER A 625 5.77 -11.09 0.53
C SER A 625 5.29 -9.64 0.64
N LEU A 626 6.20 -8.67 0.52
CA LEU A 626 5.82 -7.26 0.61
C LEU A 626 5.02 -6.80 -0.62
N LEU A 627 5.17 -7.46 -1.77
CA LEU A 627 4.49 -7.13 -3.02
C LEU A 627 3.10 -7.78 -3.15
N ILE A 628 2.92 -9.02 -2.69
CA ILE A 628 1.63 -9.73 -2.76
C ILE A 628 0.59 -9.10 -1.83
N PHE A 629 1.01 -8.72 -0.62
CA PHE A 629 0.09 -8.25 0.41
C PHE A 629 -0.53 -6.91 0.03
N GLY A 630 -1.86 -6.79 0.18
CA GLY A 630 -2.59 -5.50 0.14
C GLY A 630 -3.68 -5.34 -0.93
N VAL A 631 -4.62 -6.30 -1.05
CA VAL A 631 -5.82 -6.09 -1.87
C VAL A 631 -6.67 -4.93 -1.33
N SER A 632 -6.73 -4.73 -0.02
CA SER A 632 -7.45 -3.61 0.57
C SER A 632 -6.56 -2.38 0.70
N ARG A 633 -7.17 -1.20 0.62
CA ARG A 633 -6.55 0.07 0.98
C ARG A 633 -6.04 0.10 2.43
N ASP A 634 -6.28 -0.95 3.21
CA ASP A 634 -6.24 -0.90 4.67
C ASP A 634 -5.83 -2.26 5.26
N ILE A 635 -4.57 -2.70 5.08
CA ILE A 635 -4.00 -3.55 6.16
C ILE A 635 -3.93 -2.67 7.43
N TRP A 636 -3.69 -1.39 7.24
CA TRP A 636 -3.72 -0.37 8.25
C TRP A 636 -4.92 0.51 7.97
N PRO A 637 -5.94 0.56 8.84
CA PRO A 637 -7.02 1.52 8.68
C PRO A 637 -6.41 2.91 8.71
N VAL A 638 -6.34 3.53 7.55
CA VAL A 638 -5.69 4.83 7.28
C VAL A 638 -6.26 5.90 8.21
N SER A 639 -7.54 5.81 8.57
CA SER A 639 -8.22 6.68 9.54
C SER A 639 -7.68 6.59 10.98
N SER A 640 -6.97 5.52 11.31
CA SER A 640 -6.48 5.21 12.67
C SER A 640 -4.95 5.21 12.81
N MET A 641 -4.22 5.40 11.72
CA MET A 641 -2.76 5.52 11.77
C MET A 641 -2.39 6.83 12.44
N ASP A 642 -1.70 6.74 13.57
CA ASP A 642 -0.94 7.87 14.10
C ASP A 642 -0.04 8.40 12.97
N VAL A 643 -0.16 9.70 12.68
CA VAL A 643 0.48 10.39 11.54
C VAL A 643 1.97 10.60 11.84
N GLN A 644 2.67 9.50 12.10
CA GLN A 644 4.09 9.45 12.43
C GLN A 644 4.89 8.97 11.22
N ARG A 645 6.06 9.58 11.01
CA ARG A 645 6.96 9.26 9.87
C ARG A 645 7.32 7.77 9.81
N LEU A 646 7.52 7.14 10.97
CA LEU A 646 7.87 5.72 11.05
C LEU A 646 6.72 4.81 10.58
N ALA A 647 5.48 5.12 10.98
CA ALA A 647 4.30 4.41 10.50
C ALA A 647 4.14 4.54 8.98
N MET A 648 4.40 5.73 8.43
CA MET A 648 4.35 5.97 6.98
C MET A 648 5.46 5.26 6.20
N PHE A 649 6.65 5.12 6.78
CA PHE A 649 7.73 4.32 6.22
C PHE A 649 7.29 2.86 6.07
N PHE A 650 6.80 2.26 7.15
CA PHE A 650 6.31 0.87 7.13
C PHE A 650 5.03 0.72 6.30
N GLY A 651 4.18 1.75 6.24
CA GLY A 651 3.02 1.81 5.35
C GLY A 651 3.40 1.80 3.86
N SER A 652 4.64 2.14 3.53
CA SER A 652 5.21 2.09 2.17
C SER A 652 5.89 0.74 1.86
N TYR A 653 5.49 -0.32 2.55
CA TYR A 653 6.09 -1.66 2.44
C TYR A 653 6.19 -2.20 1.01
N ARG A 654 5.26 -1.88 0.10
CA ARG A 654 5.33 -2.30 -1.31
C ARG A 654 6.46 -1.61 -2.07
N THR A 655 6.70 -0.32 -1.82
CA THR A 655 7.85 0.41 -2.36
C THR A 655 9.15 -0.23 -1.85
N ILE A 656 9.18 -0.62 -0.57
CA ILE A 656 10.31 -1.36 0.02
C ILE A 656 10.48 -2.72 -0.65
N GLY A 657 9.40 -3.49 -0.84
CA GLY A 657 9.43 -4.78 -1.55
C GLY A 657 9.95 -4.67 -2.98
N MET A 658 9.52 -3.64 -3.71
CA MET A 658 10.02 -3.33 -5.04
C MET A 658 11.51 -2.94 -5.03
N LEU A 659 11.95 -2.17 -4.03
CA LEU A 659 13.37 -1.84 -3.85
C LEU A 659 14.21 -3.08 -3.52
N LEU A 660 13.71 -3.99 -2.68
CA LEU A 660 14.38 -5.26 -2.38
C LEU A 660 14.50 -6.14 -3.64
N LEU A 661 13.45 -6.19 -4.47
CA LEU A 661 13.49 -6.88 -5.77
C LEU A 661 14.49 -6.22 -6.72
N TRP A 662 14.55 -4.90 -6.76
CA TRP A 662 15.55 -4.16 -7.52
C TRP A 662 16.97 -4.49 -7.06
N ILE A 663 17.23 -4.50 -5.75
CA ILE A 663 18.53 -4.87 -5.16
C ILE A 663 18.89 -6.31 -5.54
N TRP A 664 17.93 -7.23 -5.56
CA TRP A 664 18.15 -8.61 -5.98
C TRP A 664 18.71 -8.68 -7.41
N PHE A 665 18.07 -8.01 -8.36
CA PHE A 665 18.55 -7.96 -9.74
C PHE A 665 19.90 -7.24 -9.84
N ALA A 666 20.07 -6.12 -9.15
CA ALA A 666 21.30 -5.34 -9.18
C ALA A 666 22.51 -6.14 -8.68
N ARG A 667 22.36 -6.86 -7.56
CA ARG A 667 23.42 -7.75 -7.02
C ARG A 667 23.79 -8.85 -8.00
N ARG A 668 22.79 -9.47 -8.62
CA ARG A 668 22.97 -10.54 -9.60
C ARG A 668 23.72 -10.05 -10.84
N MET A 669 23.40 -8.87 -11.33
CA MET A 669 24.10 -8.27 -12.48
C MET A 669 25.51 -7.77 -12.14
N ALA A 670 25.73 -7.35 -10.89
CA ALA A 670 27.03 -6.90 -10.41
C ALA A 670 28.00 -8.06 -10.12
N ALA A 671 27.48 -9.26 -9.86
CA ALA A 671 28.30 -10.45 -9.60
C ALA A 671 29.27 -10.70 -10.77
N PRO A 672 30.53 -11.10 -10.50
CA PRO A 672 31.46 -11.46 -11.56
C PRO A 672 30.85 -12.58 -12.39
N VAL A 673 30.83 -12.41 -13.72
CA VAL A 673 30.54 -13.54 -14.61
C VAL A 673 31.64 -14.57 -14.33
N PRO A 674 31.31 -15.80 -13.88
CA PRO A 674 32.34 -16.79 -13.65
C PRO A 674 33.09 -16.97 -14.97
N MET A 675 34.37 -16.59 -14.98
CA MET A 675 35.23 -16.85 -16.13
C MET A 675 35.12 -18.35 -16.35
N LYS A 676 34.60 -18.76 -17.53
CA LYS A 676 34.70 -20.16 -17.96
C LYS A 676 36.18 -20.49 -17.81
N ARG A 677 36.54 -21.33 -16.83
CA ARG A 677 37.86 -21.93 -16.79
C ARG A 677 38.01 -22.61 -18.14
N SER A 678 38.87 -22.08 -18.99
CA SER A 678 39.29 -22.76 -20.21
C SER A 678 39.84 -24.11 -19.75
N LEU A 679 39.07 -25.16 -19.98
CA LEU A 679 39.55 -26.53 -19.91
C LEU A 679 40.49 -26.78 -21.10
#